data_AF-A0A7S0D934-F1
#
_entry.id   AF-A0A7S0D934-F1
#
_cell.length_a   1.000
_cell.length_b   1.000
_cell.length_c   1.000
_cell.angle_alpha   90.00
_cell.angle_beta   90.00
_cell.angle_gamma   90.00
#
_symmetry.space_group_name_H-M   'P 1'
#
loop_
_entity.id
_entity.type
_entity.pdbx_description
1 polymer ?
#
loop_
_entity_poly.entity_id
_entity_poly.type
_entity_poly.pdbx_seq_one_letter_code
_entity_poly.pdbx_strand_id
1 'polypeptide(L)'
;MSVPLVLGHGNFGSLDNDPPAAMRYTEAKLSKFSRDGLLADIGKDTVDFLSNFDDSELEPVILPAKVPLLLINGASGIAVGMATNIPPHNLQEIVDATIALIKQPNLSDPDLLGLVPGPDFPTGGVIMGGDGASKLYKTGHGSIIVRAVVEEETYTKKGGGGTRQKKALIVTQLPYLSNKAALVERIAQLCDDKKLEGVSGIRDESDSEGMRVVIQLKQDAIPSVVLSNLYQKTQLQSTFSGNFVAVGSGGLEPVRFTLRSAIMDFIKFREETIRRRARFDLNKLQQRAHIVSGMLIVRSKLETAVNCITSSDTTQQARQRLMEPKTFNLTEKQADAILSMRLSQLTKLENQNLQKEFSDLQVRIEELNHVLDSQDKVSAILISELQEIRHHHGVPRRTQVDESSHMIEEESYHPNEQVAVITTRRGYIKRIKVSDFQMQNRGTSGKAGARMGDGDAVNNFFTCSTHDTLLFISANGITYSKRAFEIPQASRIARGTPLQQVLPISAGDQVSGIVPISSLDISDESDQQKEISESKYLILLTKQGWVKKTPLEAFSRISARGLVAINIEEGDELLKVQTCTDKDTVILGTKNGLSIRFNSSDLRPTGRASRGVTAIALKDGDSLVDMDIVPYETDQTQKNHLLVVTKGGYGKRVEIDEFKVQKRGGVGIIATKFKTQANTLPELREIPPDSALPTDNDINNIDNINNINNISGLGGDTLASMRALRGGNEVMLITEQGTLVRIKADQISLQRRAATGVVVQKFDDGNS
;
A
#
# COMPACT_ATOMS: atom_id res chain seq x y z
N MET A 1 -21.53 16.53 -11.62
CA MET A 1 -22.22 15.33 -12.15
C MET A 1 -21.41 14.76 -13.30
N SER A 2 -21.40 13.43 -13.48
CA SER A 2 -20.73 12.77 -14.61
C SER A 2 -21.48 13.02 -15.92
N VAL A 3 -22.80 12.86 -15.88
CA VAL A 3 -23.72 13.10 -17.00
C VAL A 3 -24.74 14.18 -16.60
N PRO A 4 -24.67 15.40 -17.18
CA PRO A 4 -25.62 16.47 -16.88
C PRO A 4 -27.06 16.14 -17.31
N LEU A 5 -28.01 16.33 -16.40
CA LEU A 5 -29.45 16.10 -16.68
C LEU A 5 -30.15 17.34 -17.26
N VAL A 6 -29.63 18.52 -16.96
CA VAL A 6 -30.14 19.82 -17.41
C VAL A 6 -29.00 20.57 -18.08
N LEU A 7 -29.29 21.16 -19.22
CA LEU A 7 -28.40 22.07 -19.93
C LEU A 7 -28.86 23.49 -19.64
N GLY A 8 -27.99 24.25 -19.00
CA GLY A 8 -28.22 25.64 -18.70
C GLY A 8 -27.53 26.58 -19.69
N HIS A 9 -28.11 27.76 -19.88
CA HIS A 9 -27.46 28.92 -20.49
C HIS A 9 -27.46 30.10 -19.50
N GLY A 10 -26.28 30.69 -19.26
CA GLY A 10 -26.05 31.69 -18.21
C GLY A 10 -24.97 31.26 -17.20
N ASN A 11 -24.79 32.04 -16.12
CA ASN A 11 -23.84 31.71 -15.06
C ASN A 11 -24.45 30.73 -14.04
N PHE A 12 -23.97 29.49 -14.03
CA PHE A 12 -24.36 28.44 -13.07
C PHE A 12 -23.32 28.20 -11.96
N GLY A 13 -22.48 29.21 -11.70
CA GLY A 13 -21.35 29.12 -10.81
C GLY A 13 -20.11 28.52 -11.48
N SER A 14 -19.01 28.48 -10.72
CA SER A 14 -17.70 28.04 -11.18
C SER A 14 -17.04 27.12 -10.14
N LEU A 15 -15.89 26.55 -10.50
CA LEU A 15 -15.02 25.80 -9.56
C LEU A 15 -14.43 26.70 -8.45
N ASP A 16 -14.52 28.01 -8.61
CA ASP A 16 -14.02 29.02 -7.66
C ASP A 16 -15.04 29.37 -6.57
N ASN A 17 -16.15 28.62 -6.48
CA ASN A 17 -17.29 28.88 -5.57
C ASN A 17 -18.02 30.21 -5.83
N ASP A 18 -17.96 30.73 -7.06
CA ASP A 18 -18.81 31.86 -7.42
C ASP A 18 -20.28 31.42 -7.43
N PRO A 19 -21.19 32.17 -6.78
CA PRO A 19 -22.60 31.82 -6.78
C PRO A 19 -23.20 31.93 -8.19
N PRO A 20 -24.16 31.05 -8.55
CA PRO A 20 -24.94 31.18 -9.78
C PRO A 20 -25.63 32.55 -9.89
N ALA A 21 -25.87 33.00 -11.11
CA ALA A 21 -26.71 34.17 -11.34
C ALA A 21 -28.16 33.92 -10.90
N ALA A 22 -28.88 35.00 -10.61
CA ALA A 22 -30.29 34.91 -10.25
C ALA A 22 -31.13 34.28 -11.37
N MET A 23 -32.19 33.54 -11.00
CA MET A 23 -33.04 32.76 -11.92
C MET A 23 -33.58 33.53 -13.14
N ARG A 24 -33.71 34.85 -13.04
CA ARG A 24 -34.16 35.74 -14.13
C ARG A 24 -33.14 35.92 -15.27
N TYR A 25 -31.88 35.51 -15.07
CA TYR A 25 -30.79 35.62 -16.03
C TYR A 25 -30.34 34.27 -16.60
N THR A 26 -30.89 33.18 -16.08
CA THR A 26 -30.50 31.81 -16.44
C THR A 26 -31.63 31.13 -17.18
N GLU A 27 -31.31 30.44 -18.26
CA GLU A 27 -32.26 29.60 -18.99
C GLU A 27 -31.84 28.13 -18.84
N ALA A 28 -32.80 27.21 -18.84
CA ALA A 28 -32.53 25.78 -18.68
C ALA A 28 -33.42 24.94 -19.58
N LYS A 29 -32.85 23.85 -20.10
CA LYS A 29 -33.58 22.83 -20.86
C LYS A 29 -33.10 21.43 -20.47
N LEU A 30 -33.96 20.43 -20.65
CA LEU A 30 -33.56 19.03 -20.43
C LEU A 30 -32.43 18.63 -21.39
N SER A 31 -31.46 17.89 -20.88
CA SER A 31 -30.42 17.30 -21.71
C SER A 31 -31.00 16.20 -22.59
N LYS A 32 -30.30 15.87 -23.68
CA LYS A 32 -30.70 14.76 -24.55
C LYS A 32 -30.74 13.44 -23.75
N PHE A 33 -29.77 13.23 -22.86
CA PHE A 33 -29.71 12.07 -21.99
C PHE A 33 -30.94 11.95 -21.07
N SER A 34 -31.43 13.04 -20.49
CA SER A 34 -32.63 13.00 -19.64
C SER A 34 -33.87 12.55 -20.41
N ARG A 35 -34.04 13.01 -21.65
CA ARG A 35 -35.16 12.60 -22.50
C ARG A 35 -35.07 11.13 -22.88
N ASP A 36 -33.93 10.71 -23.40
CA ASP A 36 -33.73 9.36 -23.94
C ASP A 36 -33.65 8.29 -22.83
N GLY A 37 -32.96 8.63 -21.73
CA GLY A 37 -32.59 7.71 -20.68
C GLY A 37 -33.51 7.69 -19.47
N LEU A 38 -34.28 8.76 -19.19
CA LEU A 38 -35.11 8.85 -17.96
C LEU A 38 -36.60 9.00 -18.23
N LEU A 39 -36.99 9.80 -19.24
CA LEU A 39 -38.39 10.16 -19.48
C LEU A 39 -39.05 9.38 -20.63
N ALA A 40 -38.26 8.62 -21.39
CA ALA A 40 -38.79 7.80 -22.47
C ALA A 40 -39.80 6.76 -21.94
N ASP A 41 -40.91 6.60 -22.66
CA ASP A 41 -42.01 5.67 -22.33
C ASP A 41 -42.79 5.97 -21.03
N ILE A 42 -42.63 7.15 -20.42
CA ILE A 42 -43.40 7.52 -19.21
C ILE A 42 -44.92 7.53 -19.42
N GLY A 43 -45.38 7.89 -20.63
CA GLY A 43 -46.80 7.91 -20.99
C GLY A 43 -47.40 6.55 -21.38
N LYS A 44 -46.69 5.44 -21.13
CA LYS A 44 -47.11 4.07 -21.48
C LYS A 44 -47.38 3.19 -20.27
N ASP A 45 -47.85 3.79 -19.18
CA ASP A 45 -48.18 3.08 -17.93
C ASP A 45 -47.01 2.22 -17.40
N THR A 46 -45.80 2.77 -17.52
CA THR A 46 -44.56 2.06 -17.19
C THR A 46 -44.19 2.16 -15.71
N VAL A 47 -44.74 3.14 -15.00
CA VAL A 47 -44.48 3.46 -13.60
C VAL A 47 -45.78 3.91 -12.94
N ASP A 48 -45.85 3.77 -11.62
CA ASP A 48 -47.00 4.20 -10.84
C ASP A 48 -46.99 5.72 -10.65
N PHE A 49 -48.19 6.32 -10.61
CA PHE A 49 -48.39 7.74 -10.38
C PHE A 49 -49.15 7.96 -9.07
N LEU A 50 -48.80 9.04 -8.36
CA LEU A 50 -49.49 9.51 -7.15
C LEU A 50 -50.02 10.92 -7.40
N SER A 51 -51.05 11.31 -6.65
CA SER A 51 -51.45 12.71 -6.58
C SER A 51 -50.32 13.57 -6.07
N ASN A 52 -50.19 14.77 -6.62
CA ASN A 52 -49.36 15.83 -6.05
C ASN A 52 -49.95 16.35 -4.72
N PHE A 53 -49.29 17.33 -4.10
CA PHE A 53 -49.62 17.83 -2.76
C PHE A 53 -51.03 18.42 -2.59
N ASP A 54 -51.72 18.79 -3.69
CA ASP A 54 -53.06 19.39 -3.69
C ASP A 54 -54.10 18.60 -4.50
N ASP A 55 -53.79 17.35 -4.87
CA ASP A 55 -54.63 16.45 -5.66
C ASP A 55 -55.07 17.00 -7.05
N SER A 56 -54.37 18.03 -7.57
CA SER A 56 -54.70 18.63 -8.87
C SER A 56 -54.05 17.92 -10.06
N GLU A 57 -52.87 17.33 -9.85
CA GLU A 57 -52.08 16.64 -10.88
C GLU A 57 -51.54 15.31 -10.37
N LEU A 58 -51.11 14.45 -11.30
CA LEU A 58 -50.46 13.19 -11.01
C LEU A 58 -48.96 13.29 -11.29
N GLU A 59 -48.13 12.82 -10.36
CA GLU A 59 -46.68 12.74 -10.48
C GLU A 59 -46.17 11.29 -10.39
N PRO A 60 -45.12 10.93 -11.16
CA PRO A 60 -44.57 9.58 -11.14
C PRO A 60 -43.78 9.34 -9.85
N VAL A 61 -43.99 8.18 -9.20
CA VAL A 61 -43.24 7.80 -7.99
C VAL A 61 -41.76 7.58 -8.31
N ILE A 62 -41.49 6.99 -9.47
CA ILE A 62 -40.16 6.71 -10.01
C ILE A 62 -40.17 6.98 -11.52
N LEU A 63 -39.01 7.29 -12.08
CA LEU A 63 -38.88 7.48 -13.53
C LEU A 63 -38.58 6.14 -14.23
N PRO A 64 -39.09 5.90 -15.45
CA PRO A 64 -38.84 4.69 -16.24
C PRO A 64 -37.41 4.65 -16.83
N ALA A 65 -36.41 4.82 -15.97
CA ALA A 65 -35.01 4.95 -16.36
C ALA A 65 -34.51 3.73 -17.14
N LYS A 66 -33.83 3.97 -18.25
CA LYS A 66 -33.20 2.96 -19.12
C LYS A 66 -31.78 2.61 -18.70
N VAL A 67 -31.19 3.36 -17.78
CA VAL A 67 -29.84 3.13 -17.24
C VAL A 67 -29.81 3.37 -15.73
N PRO A 68 -28.89 2.72 -14.98
CA PRO A 68 -28.77 2.87 -13.52
C PRO A 68 -28.15 4.22 -13.12
N LEU A 69 -28.97 5.27 -13.17
CA LEU A 69 -28.55 6.67 -12.94
C LEU A 69 -27.85 6.88 -11.58
N LEU A 70 -28.30 6.18 -10.54
CA LEU A 70 -27.75 6.28 -9.18
C LEU A 70 -26.24 6.00 -9.16
N LEU A 71 -25.78 5.01 -9.92
CA LEU A 71 -24.36 4.68 -10.01
C LEU A 71 -23.63 5.68 -10.92
N ILE A 72 -24.24 6.07 -12.04
CA ILE A 72 -23.61 6.96 -13.03
C ILE A 72 -23.31 8.34 -12.43
N ASN A 73 -24.30 8.97 -11.78
CA ASN A 73 -24.14 10.31 -11.23
C ASN A 73 -23.77 10.36 -9.76
N GLY A 74 -23.98 9.26 -9.03
CA GLY A 74 -23.82 9.24 -7.58
C GLY A 74 -24.89 10.04 -6.86
N ALA A 75 -24.79 10.06 -5.53
CA ALA A 75 -25.66 10.83 -4.66
C ALA A 75 -24.92 11.12 -3.34
N SER A 76 -25.18 12.29 -2.75
CA SER A 76 -24.69 12.63 -1.41
C SER A 76 -25.84 13.20 -0.61
N GLY A 77 -26.02 12.74 0.62
CA GLY A 77 -27.13 13.16 1.45
C GLY A 77 -26.97 12.73 2.91
N ILE A 78 -27.51 13.54 3.81
CA ILE A 78 -27.51 13.26 5.26
C ILE A 78 -28.97 13.28 5.71
N ALA A 79 -29.42 12.17 6.28
CA ALA A 79 -30.73 12.01 6.90
C ALA A 79 -30.57 11.83 8.42
N VAL A 80 -31.68 11.80 9.17
CA VAL A 80 -31.63 11.56 10.62
C VAL A 80 -31.08 10.15 10.88
N GLY A 81 -29.87 10.09 11.43
CA GLY A 81 -29.20 8.83 11.80
C GLY A 81 -28.51 8.09 10.65
N MET A 82 -28.54 8.60 9.40
CA MET A 82 -27.92 7.95 8.24
C MET A 82 -27.28 8.95 7.29
N ALA A 83 -26.28 8.51 6.55
CA ALA A 83 -25.65 9.30 5.50
C ALA A 83 -25.41 8.43 4.26
N THR A 84 -25.53 9.01 3.07
CA THR A 84 -25.19 8.36 1.81
C THR A 84 -24.16 9.20 1.08
N ASN A 85 -23.17 8.53 0.48
CA ASN A 85 -22.16 9.16 -0.35
C ASN A 85 -21.70 8.16 -1.42
N ILE A 86 -22.35 8.21 -2.57
CA ILE A 86 -22.11 7.34 -3.71
C ILE A 86 -21.33 8.16 -4.75
N PRO A 87 -20.13 7.74 -5.17
CA PRO A 87 -19.37 8.46 -6.18
C PRO A 87 -19.97 8.23 -7.57
N PRO A 88 -19.73 9.14 -8.52
CA PRO A 88 -20.10 8.94 -9.91
C PRO A 88 -19.25 7.85 -10.59
N HIS A 89 -19.79 7.23 -11.62
CA HIS A 89 -19.13 6.20 -12.42
C HIS A 89 -19.24 6.51 -13.91
N ASN A 90 -18.43 5.82 -14.72
CA ASN A 90 -18.49 5.97 -16.16
C ASN A 90 -19.75 5.27 -16.71
N LEU A 91 -20.48 5.95 -17.61
CA LEU A 91 -21.69 5.40 -18.22
C LEU A 91 -21.43 4.09 -18.97
N GLN A 92 -20.34 4.01 -19.74
CA GLN A 92 -20.05 2.84 -20.57
C GLN A 92 -19.73 1.63 -19.71
N GLU A 93 -18.87 1.81 -18.70
CA GLU A 93 -18.49 0.76 -17.76
C GLU A 93 -19.70 0.17 -17.03
N ILE A 94 -20.60 1.03 -16.54
CA ILE A 94 -21.81 0.58 -15.84
C ILE A 94 -22.79 -0.12 -16.80
N VAL A 95 -22.94 0.37 -18.03
CA VAL A 95 -23.74 -0.33 -19.04
C VAL A 95 -23.15 -1.69 -19.38
N ASP A 96 -21.83 -1.78 -19.59
CA ASP A 96 -21.16 -3.02 -19.92
C ASP A 96 -21.24 -4.04 -18.77
N ALA A 97 -21.09 -3.58 -17.52
CA ALA A 97 -21.33 -4.39 -16.32
C ALA A 97 -22.78 -4.87 -16.21
N THR A 98 -23.76 -4.02 -16.55
CA THR A 98 -25.18 -4.39 -16.58
C THR A 98 -25.46 -5.46 -17.63
N ILE A 99 -24.93 -5.29 -18.86
CA ILE A 99 -25.07 -6.27 -19.94
C ILE A 99 -24.40 -7.60 -19.56
N ALA A 100 -23.23 -7.56 -18.91
CA ALA A 100 -22.54 -8.75 -18.46
C ALA A 100 -23.35 -9.54 -17.42
N LEU A 101 -23.97 -8.85 -16.45
CA LEU A 101 -24.82 -9.48 -15.45
C LEU A 101 -26.15 -10.02 -16.02
N ILE A 102 -26.70 -9.40 -17.06
CA ILE A 102 -27.87 -9.95 -17.78
C ILE A 102 -27.49 -11.26 -18.48
N LYS A 103 -26.32 -11.32 -19.13
CA LYS A 103 -25.85 -12.52 -19.83
C LYS A 103 -25.40 -13.64 -18.88
N GLN A 104 -24.78 -13.26 -17.76
CA GLN A 104 -24.24 -14.19 -16.77
C GLN A 104 -24.52 -13.67 -15.35
N PRO A 105 -25.67 -14.02 -14.74
CA PRO A 105 -26.04 -13.53 -13.40
C PRO A 105 -25.04 -13.90 -12.29
N ASN A 106 -24.35 -15.04 -12.45
CA ASN A 106 -23.34 -15.55 -11.53
C ASN A 106 -21.91 -15.13 -11.89
N LEU A 107 -21.74 -14.05 -12.66
CA LEU A 107 -20.41 -13.48 -12.97
C LEU A 107 -19.61 -13.31 -11.68
N SER A 108 -18.31 -13.59 -11.66
CA SER A 108 -17.51 -13.46 -10.43
C SER A 108 -17.33 -11.99 -10.04
N ASP A 109 -17.09 -11.70 -8.75
CA ASP A 109 -16.80 -10.33 -8.31
C ASP A 109 -15.53 -9.77 -8.97
N PRO A 110 -14.40 -10.50 -9.10
CA PRO A 110 -13.23 -10.03 -9.84
C PRO A 110 -13.54 -9.64 -11.29
N ASP A 111 -14.33 -10.42 -12.01
CA ASP A 111 -14.67 -10.11 -13.42
C ASP A 111 -15.57 -8.88 -13.51
N LEU A 112 -16.53 -8.73 -12.58
CA LEU A 112 -17.38 -7.54 -12.49
C LEU A 112 -16.55 -6.28 -12.19
N LEU A 113 -15.56 -6.39 -11.31
CA LEU A 113 -14.62 -5.31 -10.98
C LEU A 113 -13.69 -4.99 -12.15
N GLY A 114 -13.34 -5.98 -12.98
CA GLY A 114 -12.61 -5.74 -14.23
C GLY A 114 -13.37 -4.88 -15.23
N LEU A 115 -14.73 -4.91 -15.21
CA LEU A 115 -15.57 -4.05 -16.03
C LEU A 115 -15.78 -2.66 -15.43
N VAL A 116 -15.70 -2.54 -14.10
CA VAL A 116 -15.85 -1.26 -13.36
C VAL A 116 -14.64 -1.09 -12.43
N PRO A 117 -13.48 -0.66 -12.96
CA PRO A 117 -12.23 -0.61 -12.19
C PRO A 117 -12.30 0.31 -10.97
N GLY A 118 -13.10 1.38 -11.06
CA GLY A 118 -13.27 2.37 -10.00
C GLY A 118 -14.19 3.50 -10.42
N PRO A 119 -14.53 4.41 -9.50
CA PRO A 119 -15.37 5.56 -9.80
C PRO A 119 -14.77 6.44 -10.90
N ASP A 120 -15.61 7.20 -11.60
CA ASP A 120 -15.18 8.16 -12.62
C ASP A 120 -15.68 9.56 -12.25
N PHE A 121 -14.77 10.37 -11.72
CA PHE A 121 -15.06 11.72 -11.29
C PHE A 121 -15.10 12.70 -12.47
N PRO A 122 -16.05 13.65 -12.48
CA PRO A 122 -16.18 14.60 -13.58
C PRO A 122 -14.98 15.53 -13.71
N THR A 123 -14.23 15.76 -12.62
CA THR A 123 -13.00 16.55 -12.58
C THR A 123 -11.74 15.76 -12.98
N GLY A 124 -11.87 14.45 -13.21
CA GLY A 124 -10.73 13.54 -13.43
C GLY A 124 -9.96 13.26 -12.15
N GLY A 125 -8.63 13.29 -12.24
CA GLY A 125 -7.72 12.91 -11.17
C GLY A 125 -7.20 11.48 -11.29
N VAL A 126 -6.35 11.10 -10.34
CA VAL A 126 -5.75 9.77 -10.24
C VAL A 126 -6.23 9.09 -8.98
N ILE A 127 -6.93 7.96 -9.12
CA ILE A 127 -7.28 7.09 -8.00
C ILE A 127 -6.04 6.27 -7.63
N MET A 128 -5.66 6.34 -6.36
CA MET A 128 -4.52 5.59 -5.82
C MET A 128 -4.99 4.24 -5.29
N GLY A 129 -4.59 3.16 -5.95
CA GLY A 129 -4.80 1.77 -5.53
C GLY A 129 -6.21 1.26 -5.81
N GLY A 130 -6.31 -0.01 -6.20
CA GLY A 130 -7.60 -0.67 -6.50
C GLY A 130 -8.37 -1.17 -5.27
N ASP A 131 -7.68 -1.39 -4.14
CA ASP A 131 -8.26 -2.02 -2.95
C ASP A 131 -9.39 -1.21 -2.32
N GLY A 132 -9.26 0.12 -2.31
CA GLY A 132 -10.28 1.01 -1.75
C GLY A 132 -11.60 0.95 -2.51
N ALA A 133 -11.54 0.95 -3.84
CA ALA A 133 -12.71 0.82 -4.71
C ALA A 133 -13.31 -0.60 -4.63
N SER A 134 -12.46 -1.64 -4.67
CA SER A 134 -12.89 -3.03 -4.51
C SER A 134 -13.64 -3.26 -3.19
N LYS A 135 -13.12 -2.73 -2.08
CA LYS A 135 -13.79 -2.80 -0.76
C LYS A 135 -15.12 -2.06 -0.76
N LEU A 136 -15.17 -0.85 -1.33
CA LEU A 136 -16.41 -0.07 -1.44
C LEU A 136 -17.49 -0.86 -2.19
N TYR A 137 -17.14 -1.49 -3.31
CA TYR A 137 -18.11 -2.22 -4.13
C TYR A 137 -18.60 -3.52 -3.49
N LYS A 138 -17.73 -4.24 -2.76
CA LYS A 138 -18.08 -5.51 -2.10
C LYS A 138 -18.88 -5.32 -0.80
N THR A 139 -18.61 -4.25 -0.06
CA THR A 139 -19.19 -4.04 1.29
C THR A 139 -20.19 -2.88 1.36
N GLY A 140 -20.25 -2.05 0.32
CA GLY A 140 -21.03 -0.81 0.31
C GLY A 140 -20.39 0.34 1.09
N HIS A 141 -19.19 0.17 1.66
CA HIS A 141 -18.45 1.28 2.27
C HIS A 141 -16.94 1.18 2.07
N GLY A 142 -16.29 2.31 1.93
CA GLY A 142 -14.85 2.33 1.67
C GLY A 142 -14.31 3.74 1.53
N SER A 143 -13.00 3.85 1.48
CA SER A 143 -12.30 5.11 1.27
C SER A 143 -11.43 4.98 0.03
N ILE A 144 -11.50 5.98 -0.85
CA ILE A 144 -10.74 6.03 -2.09
C ILE A 144 -9.88 7.29 -2.04
N ILE A 145 -8.57 7.14 -2.22
CA ILE A 145 -7.65 8.27 -2.25
C ILE A 145 -7.58 8.77 -3.69
N VAL A 146 -7.79 10.06 -3.90
CA VAL A 146 -7.75 10.71 -5.21
C VAL A 146 -6.70 11.81 -5.19
N ARG A 147 -5.78 11.77 -6.15
CA ARG A 147 -4.75 12.79 -6.37
C ARG A 147 -5.07 13.66 -7.58
N ALA A 148 -4.58 14.89 -7.51
CA ALA A 148 -4.50 15.80 -8.63
C ALA A 148 -3.52 15.28 -9.68
N VAL A 149 -3.81 15.54 -10.96
CA VAL A 149 -2.86 15.30 -12.06
C VAL A 149 -1.89 16.48 -12.07
N VAL A 150 -0.60 16.16 -11.92
CA VAL A 150 0.48 17.16 -11.87
C VAL A 150 1.58 16.77 -12.85
N GLU A 151 1.95 17.72 -13.70
CA GLU A 151 3.04 17.57 -14.67
C GLU A 151 4.24 18.44 -14.27
N GLU A 152 5.45 17.97 -14.56
CA GLU A 152 6.67 18.74 -14.35
C GLU A 152 7.05 19.47 -15.64
N GLU A 153 7.14 20.80 -15.61
CA GLU A 153 7.66 21.59 -16.72
C GLU A 153 8.94 22.34 -16.32
N THR A 154 9.88 22.44 -17.26
CA THR A 154 11.06 23.30 -17.14
C THR A 154 11.01 24.36 -18.23
N TYR A 155 11.03 25.63 -17.87
CA TYR A 155 11.05 26.73 -18.84
C TYR A 155 12.22 27.67 -18.61
N THR A 156 12.68 28.27 -19.70
CA THR A 156 13.77 29.24 -19.72
C THR A 156 13.20 30.65 -19.66
N LYS A 157 13.60 31.44 -18.66
CA LYS A 157 13.28 32.86 -18.62
C LYS A 157 14.50 33.67 -19.05
N LYS A 158 14.38 34.43 -20.14
CA LYS A 158 15.37 35.46 -20.52
C LYS A 158 15.17 36.66 -19.59
N GLY A 159 16.16 36.93 -18.74
CA GLY A 159 16.25 38.13 -17.91
C GLY A 159 17.63 38.78 -18.07
N GLY A 160 17.74 40.07 -17.75
CA GLY A 160 18.87 40.97 -18.06
C GLY A 160 20.26 40.66 -17.49
N GLY A 161 20.56 39.39 -17.18
CA GLY A 161 21.88 38.93 -16.74
C GLY A 161 22.12 37.42 -16.96
N GLY A 162 21.40 36.77 -17.89
CA GLY A 162 21.64 35.38 -18.29
C GLY A 162 20.37 34.53 -18.42
N THR A 163 20.49 33.40 -19.14
CA THR A 163 19.43 32.40 -19.30
C THR A 163 19.33 31.55 -18.04
N ARG A 164 18.24 31.68 -17.26
CA ARG A 164 17.97 30.83 -16.09
C ARG A 164 16.85 29.84 -16.40
N GLN A 165 17.12 28.56 -16.19
CA GLN A 165 16.11 27.50 -16.21
C GLN A 165 15.37 27.51 -14.86
N LYS A 166 14.04 27.51 -14.91
CA LYS A 166 13.17 27.34 -13.74
C LYS A 166 12.32 26.10 -13.91
N LYS A 167 12.11 25.37 -12.82
CA LYS A 167 11.20 24.22 -12.73
C LYS A 167 9.86 24.67 -12.16
N ALA A 168 8.78 24.07 -12.64
CA ALA A 168 7.43 24.28 -12.10
C ALA A 168 6.64 22.97 -12.11
N LEU A 169 5.72 22.87 -11.15
CA LEU A 169 4.70 21.83 -11.11
C LEU A 169 3.41 22.44 -11.64
N ILE A 170 2.75 21.76 -12.56
CA ILE A 170 1.53 22.24 -13.20
C ILE A 170 0.40 21.30 -12.88
N VAL A 171 -0.59 21.83 -12.19
CA VAL A 171 -1.79 21.09 -11.82
C VAL A 171 -2.83 21.30 -12.92
N THR A 172 -3.23 20.21 -13.57
CA THR A 172 -4.20 20.22 -14.68
C THR A 172 -5.57 19.70 -14.27
N GLN A 173 -5.65 18.86 -13.23
CA GLN A 173 -6.89 18.31 -12.71
C GLN A 173 -6.85 18.26 -11.19
N LEU A 174 -7.97 18.59 -10.54
CA LEU A 174 -8.12 18.54 -9.09
C LEU A 174 -9.00 17.36 -8.65
N PRO A 175 -8.79 16.84 -7.41
CA PRO A 175 -9.69 15.85 -6.85
C PRO A 175 -11.13 16.35 -6.77
N TYR A 176 -12.08 15.41 -6.82
CA TYR A 176 -13.51 15.72 -6.82
C TYR A 176 -13.94 16.53 -5.60
N LEU A 177 -14.82 17.53 -5.81
CA LEU A 177 -15.31 18.48 -4.80
C LEU A 177 -14.23 19.38 -4.17
N SER A 178 -13.04 19.48 -4.77
CA SER A 178 -12.00 20.43 -4.35
C SER A 178 -12.24 21.81 -4.96
N ASN A 179 -12.05 22.86 -4.15
CA ASN A 179 -12.10 24.25 -4.62
C ASN A 179 -10.70 24.74 -5.00
N LYS A 180 -10.58 25.33 -6.20
CA LYS A 180 -9.31 25.81 -6.75
C LYS A 180 -8.77 27.03 -6.00
N ALA A 181 -9.60 28.06 -5.80
CA ALA A 181 -9.21 29.28 -5.07
C ALA A 181 -8.71 28.98 -3.64
N ALA A 182 -9.44 28.15 -2.89
CA ALA A 182 -9.08 27.73 -1.53
C ALA A 182 -7.78 26.91 -1.49
N LEU A 183 -7.51 26.11 -2.53
CA LEU A 183 -6.24 25.39 -2.66
C LEU A 183 -5.08 26.37 -2.84
N VAL A 184 -5.22 27.35 -3.73
CA VAL A 184 -4.18 28.36 -4.00
C VAL A 184 -3.89 29.18 -2.74
N GLU A 185 -4.93 29.64 -2.05
CA GLU A 185 -4.82 30.36 -0.77
C GLU A 185 -4.12 29.50 0.29
N ARG A 186 -4.49 28.22 0.39
CA ARG A 186 -3.88 27.30 1.35
C ARG A 186 -2.40 27.08 1.08
N ILE A 187 -1.99 26.94 -0.19
CA ILE A 187 -0.59 26.80 -0.57
C ILE A 187 0.18 28.07 -0.23
N ALA A 188 -0.38 29.25 -0.52
CA ALA A 188 0.23 30.53 -0.16
C ALA A 188 0.46 30.65 1.35
N GLN A 189 -0.55 30.36 2.16
CA GLN A 189 -0.43 30.37 3.62
C GLN A 189 0.65 29.40 4.14
N LEU A 190 0.75 28.21 3.56
CA LEU A 190 1.77 27.23 3.97
C LEU A 190 3.20 27.69 3.62
N CYS A 191 3.36 28.47 2.55
CA CYS A 191 4.64 29.09 2.19
C CYS A 191 5.00 30.20 3.18
N ASP A 192 4.04 31.07 3.53
CA ASP A 192 4.22 32.18 4.47
C ASP A 192 4.53 31.67 5.90
N ASP A 193 3.84 30.63 6.34
CA ASP A 193 4.06 29.92 7.61
C ASP A 193 5.41 29.17 7.67
N LYS A 194 6.17 29.13 6.56
CA LYS A 194 7.39 28.29 6.39
C LYS A 194 7.17 26.79 6.65
N LYS A 195 5.94 26.31 6.48
CA LYS A 195 5.59 24.88 6.61
C LYS A 195 5.79 24.11 5.30
N LEU A 196 5.87 24.81 4.19
CA LEU A 196 6.15 24.27 2.86
C LEU A 196 7.39 24.96 2.29
N GLU A 197 8.48 24.20 2.15
CA GLU A 197 9.72 24.68 1.55
C GLU A 197 9.80 24.31 0.06
N GLY A 198 10.67 25.00 -0.68
CA GLY A 198 10.91 24.72 -2.11
C GLY A 198 9.93 25.37 -3.10
N VAL A 199 8.84 25.98 -2.65
CA VAL A 199 7.95 26.80 -3.50
C VAL A 199 8.41 28.26 -3.49
N SER A 200 8.45 28.87 -4.67
CA SER A 200 8.83 30.28 -4.88
C SER A 200 7.64 31.19 -5.19
N GLY A 201 6.56 30.64 -5.75
CA GLY A 201 5.35 31.36 -6.07
C GLY A 201 4.30 30.45 -6.70
N ILE A 202 3.05 30.88 -6.68
CA ILE A 202 1.91 30.19 -7.28
C ILE A 202 1.17 31.15 -8.21
N ARG A 203 0.69 30.66 -9.35
CA ARG A 203 -0.17 31.40 -10.28
C ARG A 203 -1.28 30.51 -10.80
N ASP A 204 -2.44 31.11 -10.98
CA ASP A 204 -3.54 30.50 -11.72
C ASP A 204 -3.52 31.03 -13.16
N GLU A 205 -3.28 30.13 -14.11
CA GLU A 205 -3.29 30.39 -15.55
C GLU A 205 -4.45 29.63 -16.22
N SER A 206 -5.51 29.29 -15.45
CA SER A 206 -6.70 28.61 -15.97
C SER A 206 -7.51 29.53 -16.89
N ASP A 207 -8.03 28.96 -17.97
CA ASP A 207 -8.85 29.65 -18.97
C ASP A 207 -10.10 28.82 -19.33
N SER A 208 -10.78 29.20 -20.42
CA SER A 208 -11.95 28.46 -20.91
C SER A 208 -11.62 27.11 -21.55
N GLU A 209 -10.35 26.87 -21.91
CA GLU A 209 -9.88 25.63 -22.54
C GLU A 209 -9.46 24.59 -21.48
N GLY A 210 -9.01 25.03 -20.31
CA GLY A 210 -8.69 24.11 -19.22
C GLY A 210 -8.18 24.76 -17.94
N MET A 211 -8.08 23.94 -16.89
CA MET A 211 -7.45 24.33 -15.63
C MET A 211 -5.94 24.22 -15.75
N ARG A 212 -5.23 25.26 -15.31
CA ARG A 212 -3.76 25.27 -15.27
C ARG A 212 -3.26 26.09 -14.08
N VAL A 213 -2.93 25.42 -12.98
CA VAL A 213 -2.31 26.08 -11.81
C VAL A 213 -0.82 25.81 -11.80
N VAL A 214 -0.02 26.88 -11.85
CA VAL A 214 1.44 26.83 -11.96
C VAL A 214 2.09 27.10 -10.60
N ILE A 215 2.77 26.10 -10.06
CA ILE A 215 3.54 26.19 -8.82
C ILE A 215 5.03 26.29 -9.18
N GLN A 216 5.61 27.48 -9.02
CA GLN A 216 7.00 27.73 -9.34
C GLN A 216 7.92 27.26 -8.21
N LEU A 217 8.95 26.49 -8.56
CA LEU A 217 9.90 25.96 -7.58
C LEU A 217 11.13 26.87 -7.41
N LYS A 218 11.75 26.81 -6.23
CA LYS A 218 13.07 27.40 -5.96
C LYS A 218 14.15 26.64 -6.74
N GLN A 219 15.30 27.27 -6.97
CA GLN A 219 16.33 26.75 -7.87
C GLN A 219 16.98 25.44 -7.37
N ASP A 220 17.03 25.27 -6.06
CA ASP A 220 17.59 24.13 -5.33
C ASP A 220 16.53 23.07 -4.95
N ALA A 221 15.25 23.32 -5.23
CA ALA A 221 14.17 22.43 -4.84
C ALA A 221 14.06 21.21 -5.79
N ILE A 222 13.87 20.03 -5.18
CA ILE A 222 13.60 18.78 -5.90
C ILE A 222 12.08 18.67 -6.13
N PRO A 223 11.58 18.65 -7.40
CA PRO A 223 10.14 18.68 -7.71
C PRO A 223 9.34 17.60 -7.01
N SER A 224 9.81 16.35 -7.03
CA SER A 224 9.14 15.22 -6.40
C SER A 224 8.97 15.35 -4.88
N VAL A 225 9.95 15.94 -4.19
CA VAL A 225 9.88 16.17 -2.73
C VAL A 225 8.85 17.26 -2.40
N VAL A 226 8.82 18.33 -3.21
CA VAL A 226 7.83 19.41 -3.03
C VAL A 226 6.42 18.89 -3.34
N LEU A 227 6.27 18.09 -4.40
CA LEU A 227 5.00 17.48 -4.78
C LEU A 227 4.46 16.54 -3.68
N SER A 228 5.31 15.68 -3.10
CA SER A 228 4.91 14.83 -1.98
C SER A 228 4.46 15.63 -0.75
N ASN A 229 5.18 16.70 -0.41
CA ASN A 229 4.78 17.60 0.67
C ASN A 229 3.45 18.30 0.37
N LEU A 230 3.22 18.70 -0.89
CA LEU A 230 1.96 19.28 -1.33
C LEU A 230 0.82 18.28 -1.18
N TYR A 231 0.99 17.03 -1.61
CA TYR A 231 -0.04 15.98 -1.43
C TYR A 231 -0.38 15.75 0.05
N GLN A 232 0.60 15.77 0.95
CA GLN A 232 0.34 15.55 2.39
C GLN A 232 -0.37 16.72 3.09
N LYS A 233 -0.13 17.96 2.63
CA LYS A 233 -0.53 19.18 3.36
C LYS A 233 -1.65 19.97 2.70
N THR A 234 -2.08 19.58 1.50
CA THR A 234 -3.04 20.32 0.68
C THR A 234 -4.11 19.40 0.10
N GLN A 235 -5.16 19.99 -0.48
CA GLN A 235 -6.23 19.25 -1.17
C GLN A 235 -5.82 18.70 -2.55
N LEU A 236 -4.53 18.77 -2.93
CA LEU A 236 -4.04 18.03 -4.11
C LEU A 236 -4.16 16.52 -3.93
N GLN A 237 -4.26 16.03 -2.70
CA GLN A 237 -4.68 14.67 -2.39
C GLN A 237 -5.87 14.75 -1.44
N SER A 238 -6.95 14.08 -1.77
CA SER A 238 -8.13 13.98 -0.91
C SER A 238 -8.57 12.53 -0.77
N THR A 239 -9.38 12.25 0.25
CA THR A 239 -9.99 10.95 0.45
C THR A 239 -11.49 11.07 0.26
N PHE A 240 -12.02 10.34 -0.73
CA PHE A 240 -13.45 10.17 -0.92
C PHE A 240 -13.94 9.01 -0.04
N SER A 241 -14.76 9.31 0.97
CA SER A 241 -15.40 8.31 1.82
C SER A 241 -16.74 7.88 1.22
N GLY A 242 -16.77 6.72 0.58
CA GLY A 242 -17.98 6.14 -0.02
C GLY A 242 -18.84 5.38 1.00
N ASN A 243 -20.15 5.59 0.92
CA ASN A 243 -21.16 4.86 1.69
C ASN A 243 -22.43 4.67 0.84
N PHE A 244 -22.71 3.44 0.41
CA PHE A 244 -23.80 3.08 -0.48
C PHE A 244 -25.05 2.77 0.32
N VAL A 245 -25.87 3.80 0.54
CA VAL A 245 -27.16 3.68 1.20
C VAL A 245 -28.22 4.34 0.33
N ALA A 246 -29.29 3.61 0.02
CA ALA A 246 -30.42 4.10 -0.75
C ALA A 246 -31.71 3.38 -0.31
N VAL A 247 -32.85 3.89 -0.76
CA VAL A 247 -34.14 3.23 -0.60
C VAL A 247 -34.24 2.12 -1.65
N GLY A 248 -34.48 0.89 -1.19
CA GLY A 248 -34.55 -0.29 -2.05
C GLY A 248 -35.91 -0.48 -2.72
N SER A 249 -36.01 -1.49 -3.60
CA SER A 249 -37.24 -1.86 -4.30
C SER A 249 -38.32 -2.48 -3.39
N GLY A 250 -37.95 -2.95 -2.19
CA GLY A 250 -38.83 -3.65 -1.25
C GLY A 250 -39.52 -2.78 -0.18
N GLY A 251 -39.29 -1.47 -0.17
CA GLY A 251 -39.93 -0.57 0.80
C GLY A 251 -39.25 0.80 0.92
N LEU A 252 -39.76 1.64 1.82
CA LEU A 252 -39.25 2.99 2.11
C LEU A 252 -38.02 2.99 3.05
N GLU A 253 -37.51 1.81 3.41
CA GLU A 253 -36.41 1.68 4.35
C GLU A 253 -35.05 1.87 3.65
N PRO A 254 -34.14 2.65 4.25
CA PRO A 254 -32.78 2.81 3.74
C PRO A 254 -31.96 1.54 3.97
N VAL A 255 -31.40 1.00 2.89
CA VAL A 255 -30.61 -0.24 2.91
C VAL A 255 -29.22 0.03 2.36
N ARG A 256 -28.21 -0.61 2.97
CA ARG A 256 -26.86 -0.64 2.44
C ARG A 256 -26.77 -1.65 1.30
N PHE A 257 -26.17 -1.25 0.18
CA PHE A 257 -26.09 -2.09 -1.01
C PHE A 257 -24.66 -2.18 -1.56
N THR A 258 -24.40 -3.24 -2.32
CA THR A 258 -23.16 -3.48 -3.08
C THR A 258 -23.38 -3.10 -4.55
N LEU A 259 -22.28 -2.94 -5.31
CA LEU A 259 -22.35 -2.66 -6.75
C LEU A 259 -23.21 -3.69 -7.49
N ARG A 260 -22.99 -4.99 -7.21
CA ARG A 260 -23.77 -6.09 -7.79
C ARG A 260 -25.26 -5.96 -7.46
N SER A 261 -25.60 -5.76 -6.18
CA SER A 261 -27.01 -5.68 -5.77
C SER A 261 -27.74 -4.51 -6.43
N ALA A 262 -27.09 -3.34 -6.57
CA ALA A 262 -27.68 -2.19 -7.25
C ALA A 262 -27.97 -2.46 -8.73
N ILE A 263 -27.03 -3.09 -9.44
CA ILE A 263 -27.23 -3.44 -10.87
C ILE A 263 -28.32 -4.50 -11.01
N MET A 264 -28.34 -5.52 -10.15
CA MET A 264 -29.37 -6.56 -10.19
C MET A 264 -30.77 -6.03 -9.88
N ASP A 265 -30.90 -5.10 -8.93
CA ASP A 265 -32.19 -4.47 -8.63
C ASP A 265 -32.64 -3.54 -9.77
N PHE A 266 -31.70 -2.84 -10.42
CA PHE A 266 -32.00 -2.10 -11.64
C PHE A 266 -32.47 -3.00 -12.79
N ILE A 267 -31.84 -4.16 -12.99
CA ILE A 267 -32.26 -5.14 -14.01
C ILE A 267 -33.69 -5.59 -13.76
N LYS A 268 -34.02 -6.00 -12.53
CA LYS A 268 -35.39 -6.41 -12.16
C LYS A 268 -36.42 -5.31 -12.41
N PHE A 269 -36.10 -4.08 -11.97
CA PHE A 269 -36.94 -2.91 -12.23
C PHE A 269 -37.18 -2.72 -13.74
N ARG A 270 -36.12 -2.82 -14.54
CA ARG A 270 -36.22 -2.55 -15.97
C ARG A 270 -36.96 -3.66 -16.72
N GLU A 271 -36.80 -4.92 -16.32
CA GLU A 271 -37.59 -6.04 -16.85
C GLU A 271 -39.09 -5.83 -16.62
N GLU A 272 -39.49 -5.43 -15.41
CA GLU A 272 -40.90 -5.10 -15.13
C GLU A 272 -41.38 -3.90 -15.94
N THR A 273 -40.55 -2.85 -16.06
CA THR A 273 -40.89 -1.68 -16.87
C THR A 273 -41.10 -2.04 -18.35
N ILE A 274 -40.27 -2.93 -18.91
CA ILE A 274 -40.41 -3.43 -20.28
C ILE A 274 -41.70 -4.24 -20.44
N ARG A 275 -42.03 -5.10 -19.46
CA ARG A 275 -43.29 -5.88 -19.47
C ARG A 275 -44.51 -4.98 -19.40
N ARG A 276 -44.52 -3.97 -18.52
CA ARG A 276 -45.62 -2.99 -18.43
C ARG A 276 -45.81 -2.24 -19.75
N ARG A 277 -44.73 -1.76 -20.35
CA ARG A 277 -44.75 -1.15 -21.69
C ARG A 277 -45.34 -2.09 -22.74
N ALA A 278 -44.88 -3.35 -22.77
CA ALA A 278 -45.37 -4.34 -23.73
C ALA A 278 -46.85 -4.65 -23.52
N ARG A 279 -47.34 -4.73 -22.27
CA ARG A 279 -48.78 -4.88 -21.94
C ARG A 279 -49.59 -3.67 -22.39
N PHE A 280 -49.10 -2.46 -22.18
CA PHE A 280 -49.76 -1.24 -22.63
C PHE A 280 -49.92 -1.21 -24.16
N ASP A 281 -48.82 -1.45 -24.88
CA ASP A 281 -48.83 -1.49 -26.34
C ASP A 281 -49.72 -2.64 -26.85
N LEU A 282 -49.67 -3.81 -26.22
CA LEU A 282 -50.52 -4.96 -26.55
C LEU A 282 -52.01 -4.65 -26.36
N ASN A 283 -52.39 -4.05 -25.23
CA ASN A 283 -53.77 -3.65 -24.98
C ASN A 283 -54.28 -2.67 -26.04
N LYS A 284 -53.45 -1.71 -26.44
CA LYS A 284 -53.79 -0.73 -27.49
C LYS A 284 -53.95 -1.39 -28.87
N LEU A 285 -53.05 -2.31 -29.21
CA LEU A 285 -53.12 -3.06 -30.48
C LEU A 285 -54.31 -4.01 -30.50
N GLN A 286 -54.61 -4.72 -29.41
CA GLN A 286 -55.78 -5.59 -29.30
C GLN A 286 -57.09 -4.80 -29.41
N GLN A 287 -57.19 -3.64 -28.76
CA GLN A 287 -58.33 -2.75 -28.93
C GLN A 287 -58.50 -2.31 -30.38
N ARG A 288 -57.41 -1.96 -31.08
CA ARG A 288 -57.46 -1.58 -32.49
C ARG A 288 -57.84 -2.77 -33.38
N ALA A 289 -57.23 -3.94 -33.19
CA ALA A 289 -57.52 -5.16 -33.93
C ALA A 289 -58.98 -5.59 -33.74
N HIS A 290 -59.53 -5.42 -32.53
CA HIS A 290 -60.93 -5.66 -32.21
C HIS A 290 -61.87 -4.74 -33.01
N ILE A 291 -61.54 -3.45 -33.16
CA ILE A 291 -62.32 -2.55 -34.01
C ILE A 291 -62.24 -2.94 -35.49
N VAL A 292 -61.02 -3.20 -35.99
CA VAL A 292 -60.79 -3.55 -37.39
C VAL A 292 -61.47 -4.88 -37.76
N SER A 293 -61.48 -5.87 -36.87
CA SER A 293 -62.19 -7.14 -37.10
C SER A 293 -63.69 -6.94 -37.26
N GLY A 294 -64.31 -6.06 -36.46
CA GLY A 294 -65.71 -5.68 -36.60
C GLY A 294 -66.01 -5.02 -37.95
N MET A 295 -65.13 -4.12 -38.40
CA MET A 295 -65.25 -3.50 -39.72
C MET A 295 -65.14 -4.52 -40.87
N LEU A 296 -64.22 -5.48 -40.77
CA LEU A 296 -64.07 -6.56 -41.77
C LEU A 296 -65.30 -7.47 -41.82
N ILE A 297 -65.87 -7.83 -40.65
CA ILE A 297 -67.12 -8.61 -40.56
C ILE A 297 -68.27 -7.89 -41.26
N VAL A 298 -68.48 -6.60 -40.95
CA VAL A 298 -69.55 -5.80 -41.58
C VAL A 298 -69.36 -5.67 -43.08
N ARG A 299 -68.13 -5.46 -43.54
CA ARG A 299 -67.84 -5.34 -44.98
C ARG A 299 -68.11 -6.63 -45.75
N SER A 300 -67.96 -7.79 -45.12
CA SER A 300 -68.32 -9.07 -45.76
C SER A 300 -69.82 -9.21 -46.06
N LYS A 301 -70.67 -8.44 -45.37
CA LYS A 301 -72.14 -8.42 -45.56
C LYS A 301 -72.67 -6.97 -45.54
N LEU A 302 -72.10 -6.13 -46.41
CA LEU A 302 -72.37 -4.68 -46.41
C LEU A 302 -73.86 -4.35 -46.59
N GLU A 303 -74.55 -5.01 -47.52
CA GLU A 303 -75.97 -4.77 -47.80
C GLU A 303 -76.84 -5.02 -46.56
N THR A 304 -76.57 -6.10 -45.84
CA THR A 304 -77.27 -6.42 -44.59
C THR A 304 -77.03 -5.35 -43.52
N ALA A 305 -75.81 -4.83 -43.42
CA ALA A 305 -75.48 -3.77 -42.46
C ALA A 305 -76.18 -2.44 -42.83
N VAL A 306 -76.16 -2.04 -44.10
CA VAL A 306 -76.83 -0.82 -44.57
C VAL A 306 -78.34 -0.93 -44.35
N ASN A 307 -78.96 -2.06 -44.66
CA ASN A 307 -80.38 -2.29 -44.42
C ASN A 307 -80.72 -2.26 -42.92
N CYS A 308 -79.88 -2.86 -42.07
CA CYS A 308 -80.03 -2.81 -40.63
C CYS A 308 -80.00 -1.36 -40.08
N ILE A 309 -79.06 -0.55 -40.57
CA ILE A 309 -78.92 0.85 -40.14
C ILE A 309 -80.08 1.71 -40.68
N THR A 310 -80.43 1.58 -41.95
CA THR A 310 -81.49 2.40 -42.60
C THR A 310 -82.91 2.04 -42.15
N SER A 311 -83.13 0.82 -41.65
CA SER A 311 -84.43 0.38 -41.09
C SER A 311 -84.58 0.65 -39.58
N SER A 312 -83.62 1.34 -38.96
CA SER A 312 -83.64 1.70 -37.54
C SER A 312 -84.00 3.17 -37.35
N ASP A 313 -84.90 3.47 -36.43
CA ASP A 313 -85.38 4.85 -36.22
C ASP A 313 -84.38 5.72 -35.44
N THR A 314 -83.47 5.10 -34.69
CA THR A 314 -82.46 5.79 -33.88
C THR A 314 -81.09 5.12 -33.96
N THR A 315 -80.03 5.87 -33.68
CA THR A 315 -78.66 5.36 -33.58
C THR A 315 -78.52 4.28 -32.51
N GLN A 316 -79.24 4.41 -31.39
CA GLN A 316 -79.25 3.43 -30.32
C GLN A 316 -79.90 2.10 -30.75
N GLN A 317 -81.00 2.14 -31.50
CA GLN A 317 -81.62 0.94 -32.07
C GLN A 317 -80.70 0.28 -33.12
N ALA A 318 -80.07 1.07 -33.99
CA ALA A 318 -79.12 0.56 -34.98
C ALA A 318 -77.92 -0.12 -34.30
N ARG A 319 -77.39 0.48 -33.22
CA ARG A 319 -76.33 -0.12 -32.39
C ARG A 319 -76.77 -1.47 -31.83
N GLN A 320 -77.94 -1.55 -31.18
CA GLN A 320 -78.44 -2.79 -30.58
C GLN A 320 -78.60 -3.90 -31.63
N ARG A 321 -79.16 -3.60 -32.80
CA ARG A 321 -79.35 -4.58 -33.88
C ARG A 321 -78.02 -5.07 -34.48
N LEU A 322 -77.01 -4.21 -34.57
CA LEU A 322 -75.65 -4.60 -34.98
C LEU A 322 -75.00 -5.55 -33.95
N MET A 323 -75.33 -5.40 -32.67
CA MET A 323 -74.83 -6.26 -31.59
C MET A 323 -75.57 -7.61 -31.50
N GLU A 324 -76.73 -7.77 -32.14
CA GLU A 324 -77.50 -9.01 -32.06
C GLU A 324 -76.71 -10.23 -32.58
N PRO A 325 -76.69 -11.36 -31.84
CA PRO A 325 -75.91 -12.55 -32.21
C PRO A 325 -76.29 -13.16 -33.55
N LYS A 326 -77.56 -13.00 -33.96
CA LYS A 326 -78.08 -13.52 -35.23
C LYS A 326 -77.67 -12.67 -36.43
N THR A 327 -77.22 -11.44 -36.21
CA THR A 327 -76.94 -10.46 -37.26
C THR A 327 -75.43 -10.36 -37.52
N PHE A 328 -74.70 -9.75 -36.58
CA PHE A 328 -73.25 -9.56 -36.68
C PHE A 328 -72.49 -9.91 -35.39
N ASN A 329 -73.18 -10.10 -34.26
CA ASN A 329 -72.57 -10.41 -32.96
C ASN A 329 -71.42 -9.46 -32.55
N LEU A 330 -71.62 -8.16 -32.80
CA LEU A 330 -70.61 -7.15 -32.53
C LEU A 330 -70.66 -6.70 -31.07
N THR A 331 -69.53 -6.25 -30.56
CA THR A 331 -69.47 -5.52 -29.29
C THR A 331 -69.93 -4.08 -29.46
N GLU A 332 -70.28 -3.42 -28.36
CA GLU A 332 -70.68 -2.01 -28.36
C GLU A 332 -69.63 -1.10 -29.03
N LYS A 333 -68.36 -1.26 -28.67
CA LYS A 333 -67.25 -0.46 -29.26
C LYS A 333 -67.12 -0.66 -30.78
N GLN A 334 -67.34 -1.88 -31.27
CA GLN A 334 -67.30 -2.16 -32.71
C GLN A 334 -68.51 -1.54 -33.42
N ALA A 335 -69.71 -1.71 -32.86
CA ALA A 335 -70.94 -1.14 -33.42
C ALA A 335 -70.84 0.39 -33.53
N ASP A 336 -70.31 1.06 -32.51
CA ASP A 336 -70.05 2.51 -32.54
C ASP A 336 -69.04 2.92 -33.61
N ALA A 337 -67.94 2.17 -33.73
CA ALA A 337 -66.96 2.42 -34.77
C ALA A 337 -67.57 2.28 -36.17
N ILE A 338 -68.45 1.30 -36.39
CA ILE A 338 -69.18 1.09 -37.65
C ILE A 338 -70.15 2.23 -37.94
N LEU A 339 -70.94 2.66 -36.95
CA LEU A 339 -71.88 3.78 -37.11
C LEU A 339 -71.15 5.10 -37.41
N SER A 340 -69.90 5.23 -36.96
CA SER A 340 -69.04 6.39 -37.26
C SER A 340 -68.25 6.30 -38.57
N MET A 341 -68.38 5.20 -39.34
CA MET A 341 -67.66 5.03 -40.60
C MET A 341 -68.09 6.06 -41.65
N ARG A 342 -67.12 6.48 -42.48
CA ARG A 342 -67.38 7.36 -43.63
C ARG A 342 -67.59 6.54 -44.89
N LEU A 343 -68.46 6.99 -45.80
CA LEU A 343 -68.71 6.31 -47.07
C LEU A 343 -67.43 6.12 -47.92
N SER A 344 -66.44 7.02 -47.80
CA SER A 344 -65.13 6.89 -48.45
C SER A 344 -64.36 5.63 -48.04
N GLN A 345 -64.59 5.14 -46.82
CA GLN A 345 -63.96 3.93 -46.28
C GLN A 345 -64.55 2.65 -46.87
N LEU A 346 -65.59 2.72 -47.71
CA LEU A 346 -66.23 1.55 -48.34
C LEU A 346 -65.55 1.12 -49.65
N THR A 347 -64.61 1.90 -50.18
CA THR A 347 -63.92 1.58 -51.44
C THR A 347 -63.09 0.28 -51.37
N LYS A 348 -62.86 -0.37 -52.52
CA LYS A 348 -62.11 -1.63 -52.59
C LYS A 348 -60.67 -1.51 -52.07
N LEU A 349 -60.01 -0.37 -52.32
CA LEU A 349 -58.65 -0.09 -51.84
C LEU A 349 -58.62 -0.04 -50.30
N GLU A 350 -59.56 0.66 -49.68
CA GLU A 350 -59.67 0.72 -48.23
C GLU A 350 -59.93 -0.66 -47.60
N ASN A 351 -60.57 -1.59 -48.33
CA ASN A 351 -60.74 -2.96 -47.83
C ASN A 351 -59.41 -3.71 -47.78
N GLN A 352 -58.60 -3.60 -48.82
CA GLN A 352 -57.26 -4.18 -48.84
C GLN A 352 -56.37 -3.56 -47.77
N ASN A 353 -56.48 -2.24 -47.54
CA ASN A 353 -55.77 -1.55 -46.47
C ASN A 353 -56.16 -2.07 -45.08
N LEU A 354 -57.47 -2.24 -44.80
CA LEU A 354 -57.93 -2.79 -43.51
C LEU A 354 -57.51 -4.25 -43.30
N GLN A 355 -57.56 -5.07 -44.36
CA GLN A 355 -57.09 -6.47 -44.27
C GLN A 355 -55.60 -6.53 -43.96
N LYS A 356 -54.80 -5.69 -44.61
CA LYS A 356 -53.37 -5.57 -44.34
C LYS A 356 -53.10 -5.03 -42.94
N GLU A 357 -53.82 -3.98 -42.52
CA GLU A 357 -53.72 -3.45 -41.16
C GLU A 357 -54.03 -4.54 -40.13
N PHE A 358 -55.08 -5.34 -40.34
CA PHE A 358 -55.43 -6.43 -39.45
C PHE A 358 -54.34 -7.51 -39.38
N SER A 359 -53.78 -7.93 -40.52
CA SER A 359 -52.68 -8.91 -40.52
C SER A 359 -51.44 -8.37 -39.81
N ASP A 360 -51.08 -7.10 -40.05
CA ASP A 360 -49.92 -6.46 -39.42
C ASP A 360 -50.12 -6.33 -37.89
N LEU A 361 -51.35 -6.00 -37.47
CA LEU A 361 -51.73 -5.95 -36.05
C LEU A 361 -51.63 -7.34 -35.40
N GLN A 362 -52.10 -8.40 -36.07
CA GLN A 362 -52.01 -9.77 -35.54
C GLN A 362 -50.56 -10.21 -35.34
N VAL A 363 -49.70 -10.00 -36.34
CA VAL A 363 -48.27 -10.29 -36.23
C VAL A 363 -47.65 -9.53 -35.04
N ARG A 364 -47.98 -8.24 -34.88
CA ARG A 364 -47.41 -7.45 -33.79
C ARG A 364 -47.94 -7.85 -32.41
N ILE A 365 -49.20 -8.27 -32.31
CA ILE A 365 -49.79 -8.80 -31.07
C ILE A 365 -49.10 -10.11 -30.68
N GLU A 366 -48.89 -11.02 -31.64
CA GLU A 366 -48.16 -12.27 -31.41
C GLU A 366 -46.72 -12.01 -30.96
N GLU A 367 -46.02 -11.08 -31.61
CA GLU A 367 -44.67 -10.65 -31.19
C GLU A 367 -44.64 -10.14 -29.74
N LEU A 368 -45.59 -9.29 -29.35
CA LEU A 368 -45.68 -8.77 -27.98
C LEU A 368 -46.06 -9.83 -26.96
N ASN A 369 -46.98 -10.75 -27.28
CA ASN A 369 -47.29 -11.90 -26.42
C ASN A 369 -46.04 -12.73 -26.17
N HIS A 370 -45.28 -13.04 -27.21
CA HIS A 370 -44.02 -13.74 -27.05
C HIS A 370 -43.00 -13.00 -26.18
N VAL A 371 -42.97 -11.66 -26.23
CA VAL A 371 -42.11 -10.85 -25.34
C VAL A 371 -42.58 -10.97 -23.88
N LEU A 372 -43.88 -10.98 -23.63
CA LEU A 372 -44.43 -11.13 -22.26
C LEU A 372 -44.16 -12.52 -21.68
N ASP A 373 -44.16 -13.56 -22.50
CA ASP A 373 -43.98 -14.95 -22.08
C ASP A 373 -42.51 -15.38 -21.93
N SER A 374 -41.57 -14.69 -22.60
CA SER A 374 -40.16 -15.08 -22.67
C SER A 374 -39.23 -14.10 -21.96
N GLN A 375 -38.57 -14.57 -20.90
CA GLN A 375 -37.52 -13.81 -20.22
C GLN A 375 -36.38 -13.43 -21.18
N ASP A 376 -35.97 -14.34 -22.06
CA ASP A 376 -34.85 -14.10 -22.99
C ASP A 376 -35.15 -12.94 -23.96
N LYS A 377 -36.40 -12.81 -24.41
CA LYS A 377 -36.81 -11.70 -25.26
C LYS A 377 -36.81 -10.37 -24.51
N VAL A 378 -37.25 -10.35 -23.24
CA VAL A 378 -37.14 -9.17 -22.38
C VAL A 378 -35.68 -8.77 -22.19
N SER A 379 -34.81 -9.73 -21.86
CA SER A 379 -33.37 -9.51 -21.73
C SER A 379 -32.74 -9.00 -23.03
N ALA A 380 -33.16 -9.50 -24.19
CA ALA A 380 -32.67 -9.03 -25.49
C ALA A 380 -33.06 -7.57 -25.77
N ILE A 381 -34.30 -7.18 -25.46
CA ILE A 381 -34.77 -5.78 -25.56
C ILE A 381 -34.00 -4.89 -24.58
N LEU A 382 -33.77 -5.37 -23.36
CA LEU A 382 -33.00 -4.65 -22.35
C LEU A 382 -31.57 -4.37 -22.83
N ILE A 383 -30.89 -5.39 -23.36
CA ILE A 383 -29.53 -5.26 -23.89
C ILE A 383 -29.49 -4.28 -25.06
N SER A 384 -30.44 -4.35 -26.00
CA SER A 384 -30.44 -3.46 -27.16
C SER A 384 -30.65 -2.00 -26.77
N GLU A 385 -31.55 -1.72 -25.83
CA GLU A 385 -31.77 -0.37 -25.30
C GLU A 385 -30.54 0.17 -24.55
N LEU A 386 -29.89 -0.66 -23.74
CA LEU A 386 -28.65 -0.30 -23.05
C LEU A 386 -27.52 0.05 -24.03
N GLN A 387 -27.38 -0.75 -25.09
CA GLN A 387 -26.40 -0.51 -26.16
C GLN A 387 -26.70 0.79 -26.92
N GLU A 388 -27.97 1.10 -27.18
CA GLU A 388 -28.37 2.35 -27.82
C GLU A 388 -27.99 3.57 -26.97
N ILE A 389 -28.27 3.53 -25.66
CA ILE A 389 -27.87 4.60 -24.75
C ILE A 389 -26.35 4.74 -24.67
N ARG A 390 -25.62 3.61 -24.59
CA ARG A 390 -24.15 3.62 -24.63
C ARG A 390 -23.61 4.25 -25.91
N HIS A 391 -24.20 3.94 -27.07
CA HIS A 391 -23.76 4.49 -28.35
C HIS A 391 -24.02 6.00 -28.45
N HIS A 392 -25.18 6.47 -28.01
CA HIS A 392 -25.56 7.88 -28.13
C HIS A 392 -24.95 8.80 -27.06
N HIS A 393 -24.68 8.28 -25.86
CA HIS A 393 -24.31 9.09 -24.70
C HIS A 393 -22.99 8.65 -24.02
N GLY A 394 -22.33 7.61 -24.55
CA GLY A 394 -21.07 7.10 -24.02
C GLY A 394 -19.95 8.14 -24.08
N VAL A 395 -19.23 8.31 -22.98
CA VAL A 395 -18.05 9.18 -22.87
C VAL A 395 -16.84 8.38 -22.42
N PRO A 396 -15.62 8.72 -22.89
CA PRO A 396 -14.42 8.07 -22.38
C PRO A 396 -14.21 8.36 -20.90
N ARG A 397 -13.53 7.46 -20.21
CA ARG A 397 -13.16 7.60 -18.80
C ARG A 397 -12.27 8.83 -18.61
N ARG A 398 -12.54 9.63 -17.57
CA ARG A 398 -11.75 10.84 -17.26
C ARG A 398 -10.71 10.56 -16.18
N THR A 399 -11.07 9.73 -15.21
CA THR A 399 -10.25 9.43 -14.04
C THR A 399 -9.29 8.29 -14.32
N GLN A 400 -8.01 8.45 -14.00
CA GLN A 400 -7.02 7.38 -14.13
C GLN A 400 -7.01 6.53 -12.85
N VAL A 401 -6.84 5.22 -13.00
CA VAL A 401 -6.67 4.30 -11.86
C VAL A 401 -5.24 3.81 -11.89
N ASP A 402 -4.48 4.14 -10.85
CA ASP A 402 -3.11 3.66 -10.69
C ASP A 402 -3.12 2.40 -9.83
N GLU A 403 -3.05 1.25 -10.50
CA GLU A 403 -2.97 -0.07 -9.86
C GLU A 403 -1.60 -0.34 -9.24
N SER A 404 -0.55 0.38 -9.69
CA SER A 404 0.81 0.19 -9.20
C SER A 404 1.04 0.76 -7.81
N SER A 405 0.08 1.55 -7.29
CA SER A 405 0.20 2.15 -5.98
C SER A 405 -0.28 1.20 -4.87
N HIS A 406 0.49 0.16 -4.59
CA HIS A 406 0.88 0.00 -3.19
C HIS A 406 1.49 1.34 -2.79
N MET A 407 1.06 1.93 -1.66
CA MET A 407 1.54 3.25 -1.19
C MET A 407 3.00 3.42 -1.60
N ILE A 408 3.38 4.46 -2.37
CA ILE A 408 4.78 4.66 -2.80
C ILE A 408 5.66 4.41 -1.59
N GLU A 409 6.27 3.23 -1.55
CA GLU A 409 7.14 2.89 -0.45
C GLU A 409 8.33 3.81 -0.63
N GLU A 410 8.73 4.51 0.44
CA GLU A 410 9.90 5.41 0.41
C GLU A 410 11.14 4.73 -0.21
N GLU A 411 11.15 3.40 -0.20
CA GLU A 411 12.07 2.48 -0.86
C GLU A 411 12.27 2.76 -2.36
N SER A 412 11.23 3.16 -3.09
CA SER A 412 11.34 3.47 -4.53
C SER A 412 12.05 4.80 -4.82
N TYR A 413 12.14 5.70 -3.84
CA TYR A 413 12.84 6.99 -3.98
C TYR A 413 14.36 6.86 -3.76
N HIS A 414 14.78 5.83 -3.02
CA HIS A 414 16.17 5.61 -2.67
C HIS A 414 16.74 4.43 -3.47
N PRO A 415 17.77 4.64 -4.33
CA PRO A 415 18.34 3.55 -5.11
C PRO A 415 18.90 2.47 -4.18
N ASN A 416 18.60 1.22 -4.50
CA ASN A 416 19.10 0.06 -3.78
C ASN A 416 20.61 -0.11 -4.05
N GLU A 417 21.44 0.47 -3.18
CA GLU A 417 22.90 0.46 -3.28
C GLU A 417 23.53 -0.21 -2.05
N GLN A 418 24.70 -0.81 -2.22
CA GLN A 418 25.51 -1.29 -1.09
C GLN A 418 26.14 -0.09 -0.34
N VAL A 419 25.88 -0.01 0.96
CA VAL A 419 26.37 1.04 1.86
C VAL A 419 27.05 0.43 3.09
N ALA A 420 27.97 1.18 3.68
CA ALA A 420 28.56 0.86 4.98
C ALA A 420 27.91 1.72 6.07
N VAL A 421 27.45 1.08 7.14
CA VAL A 421 26.92 1.77 8.32
C VAL A 421 27.96 1.71 9.43
N ILE A 422 28.24 2.86 10.04
CA ILE A 422 29.25 3.02 11.09
C ILE A 422 28.59 3.63 12.31
N THR A 423 28.83 3.03 13.47
CA THR A 423 28.50 3.63 14.77
C THR A 423 29.74 3.81 15.63
N THR A 424 29.74 4.82 16.50
CA THR A 424 30.85 5.11 17.42
C THR A 424 30.48 4.81 18.87
N ARG A 425 31.49 4.68 19.75
CA ARG A 425 31.29 4.44 21.19
C ARG A 425 30.54 5.60 21.86
N ARG A 426 30.74 6.84 21.40
CA ARG A 426 29.99 8.01 21.88
C ARG A 426 28.56 8.10 21.31
N GLY A 427 28.11 7.09 20.57
CA GLY A 427 26.74 6.98 20.12
C GLY A 427 26.43 7.80 18.86
N TYR A 428 27.39 8.02 17.97
CA TYR A 428 27.11 8.59 16.64
C TYR A 428 26.86 7.48 15.63
N ILE A 429 26.02 7.75 14.62
CA ILE A 429 25.74 6.86 13.49
C ILE A 429 25.84 7.61 12.16
N LYS A 430 26.34 6.93 11.13
CA LYS A 430 26.36 7.43 9.75
C LYS A 430 26.34 6.29 8.74
N ARG A 431 25.82 6.56 7.54
CA ARG A 431 26.02 5.72 6.35
C ARG A 431 27.02 6.36 5.38
N ILE A 432 27.81 5.52 4.72
CA ILE A 432 28.82 5.91 3.73
C ILE A 432 28.67 4.99 2.52
N LYS A 433 28.89 5.51 1.30
CA LYS A 433 28.93 4.66 0.10
C LYS A 433 30.17 3.75 0.14
N VAL A 434 30.02 2.48 -0.27
CA VAL A 434 31.14 1.53 -0.31
C VAL A 434 32.22 1.99 -1.30
N SER A 435 31.86 2.74 -2.34
CA SER A 435 32.82 3.35 -3.28
C SER A 435 33.81 4.30 -2.63
N ASP A 436 33.44 4.96 -1.52
CA ASP A 436 34.30 5.91 -0.81
C ASP A 436 35.42 5.20 -0.02
N PHE A 437 35.40 3.86 0.01
CA PHE A 437 36.37 3.00 0.69
C PHE A 437 37.47 2.42 -0.23
N GLN A 438 37.65 2.92 -1.46
CA GLN A 438 38.64 2.35 -2.40
C GLN A 438 40.06 2.16 -1.81
N MET A 439 40.63 0.99 -2.13
CA MET A 439 41.82 0.36 -1.54
C MET A 439 43.15 1.02 -1.96
N GLN A 440 44.13 1.06 -1.05
CA GLN A 440 45.55 1.20 -1.41
C GLN A 440 46.32 -0.09 -1.09
N ASN A 441 47.22 -0.46 -2.01
CA ASN A 441 48.04 -1.68 -1.95
C ASN A 441 49.11 -1.65 -0.85
N ARG A 442 49.55 -2.86 -0.47
CA ARG A 442 50.60 -3.22 0.49
C ARG A 442 51.77 -2.23 0.60
N GLY A 443 52.21 -1.99 1.84
CA GLY A 443 53.57 -1.51 2.14
C GLY A 443 53.72 -0.04 2.53
N THR A 444 52.64 0.69 2.80
CA THR A 444 52.71 2.07 3.33
C THR A 444 52.25 2.13 4.78
N SER A 445 53.01 2.86 5.59
CA SER A 445 52.68 3.16 6.99
C SER A 445 51.26 3.71 7.07
N GLY A 446 50.39 3.03 7.81
CA GLY A 446 48.95 3.32 7.86
C GLY A 446 48.69 4.80 8.10
N LYS A 447 48.07 5.49 7.14
CA LYS A 447 47.54 6.84 7.37
C LYS A 447 46.23 6.71 8.16
N ALA A 448 46.16 7.42 9.28
CA ALA A 448 45.01 7.54 10.19
C ALA A 448 43.66 7.31 9.49
N GLY A 449 43.14 6.09 9.63
CA GLY A 449 41.80 5.74 9.19
C GLY A 449 40.81 6.47 10.08
N ALA A 450 39.96 7.31 9.49
CA ALA A 450 38.94 8.11 10.17
C ALA A 450 39.45 8.78 11.46
N ARG A 451 40.03 9.99 11.38
CA ARG A 451 40.07 10.88 12.55
C ARG A 451 38.64 11.25 12.93
N MET A 452 37.97 10.36 13.67
CA MET A 452 36.82 10.68 14.50
C MET A 452 37.36 11.67 15.53
N GLY A 453 36.91 12.93 15.49
CA GLY A 453 37.54 13.97 16.30
C GLY A 453 37.61 13.62 17.80
N ASP A 454 38.75 13.88 18.43
CA ASP A 454 39.09 13.71 19.85
C ASP A 454 38.57 12.43 20.52
N GLY A 455 39.23 11.30 20.28
CA GLY A 455 39.13 10.08 21.11
C GLY A 455 37.80 9.32 21.02
N ASP A 456 37.10 9.38 19.88
CA ASP A 456 35.90 8.57 19.62
C ASP A 456 36.23 7.37 18.73
N ALA A 457 35.94 6.16 19.19
CA ALA A 457 36.28 4.91 18.50
C ALA A 457 35.05 4.31 17.79
N VAL A 458 35.29 3.56 16.71
CA VAL A 458 34.24 2.80 16.01
C VAL A 458 33.74 1.66 16.90
N ASN A 459 32.42 1.54 17.05
CA ASN A 459 31.76 0.48 17.81
C ASN A 459 31.24 -0.63 16.88
N ASN A 460 30.41 -0.28 15.89
CA ASN A 460 29.94 -1.23 14.88
C ASN A 460 30.26 -0.74 13.47
N PHE A 461 30.68 -1.67 12.61
CA PHE A 461 30.93 -1.47 11.18
C PHE A 461 30.40 -2.69 10.43
N PHE A 462 29.45 -2.47 9.52
CA PHE A 462 28.93 -3.52 8.65
C PHE A 462 28.45 -2.93 7.32
N THR A 463 28.35 -3.77 6.30
CA THR A 463 27.79 -3.43 5.00
C THR A 463 26.37 -3.98 4.89
N CYS A 464 25.47 -3.22 4.29
CA CYS A 464 24.09 -3.62 4.02
C CYS A 464 23.59 -2.92 2.74
N SER A 465 22.47 -3.41 2.21
CA SER A 465 21.70 -2.64 1.24
C SER A 465 21.06 -1.42 1.92
N THR A 466 20.89 -0.32 1.18
CA THR A 466 20.05 0.81 1.59
C THR A 466 18.60 0.42 1.91
N HIS A 467 18.11 -0.66 1.31
CA HIS A 467 16.78 -1.22 1.55
C HIS A 467 16.77 -2.24 2.69
N ASP A 468 17.89 -2.56 3.32
CA ASP A 468 17.84 -3.43 4.49
C ASP A 468 17.20 -2.70 5.68
N THR A 469 16.45 -3.45 6.48
CA THR A 469 15.93 -2.97 7.77
C THR A 469 16.99 -3.22 8.83
N LEU A 470 17.42 -2.17 9.52
CA LEU A 470 18.36 -2.24 10.63
C LEU A 470 17.58 -2.37 11.94
N LEU A 471 17.79 -3.47 12.65
CA LEU A 471 17.31 -3.63 14.02
C LEU A 471 18.37 -3.15 14.99
N PHE A 472 18.01 -2.18 15.82
CA PHE A 472 18.83 -1.62 16.88
C PHE A 472 18.35 -2.18 18.21
N ILE A 473 19.17 -2.98 18.89
CA ILE A 473 18.82 -3.55 20.18
C ILE A 473 19.62 -2.84 21.27
N SER A 474 18.92 -2.24 22.22
CA SER A 474 19.52 -1.52 23.33
C SER A 474 20.09 -2.44 24.41
N ALA A 475 20.94 -1.89 25.27
CA ALA A 475 21.55 -2.59 26.40
C ALA A 475 20.49 -3.13 27.37
N ASN A 476 19.36 -2.44 27.48
CA ASN A 476 18.19 -2.84 28.27
C ASN A 476 17.26 -3.84 27.54
N GLY A 477 17.59 -4.27 26.32
CA GLY A 477 16.84 -5.29 25.59
C GLY A 477 15.64 -4.78 24.80
N ILE A 478 15.59 -3.48 24.47
CA ILE A 478 14.54 -2.88 23.61
C ILE A 478 15.05 -2.80 22.17
N THR A 479 14.27 -3.32 21.23
CA THR A 479 14.53 -3.24 19.79
C THR A 479 13.80 -2.07 19.15
N TYR A 480 14.53 -1.31 18.34
CA TYR A 480 14.02 -0.29 17.42
C TYR A 480 14.35 -0.71 15.99
N SER A 481 13.59 -0.23 15.00
CA SER A 481 13.89 -0.46 13.59
C SER A 481 13.96 0.84 12.80
N LYS A 482 14.91 0.90 11.86
CA LYS A 482 15.01 1.93 10.82
C LYS A 482 15.53 1.31 9.54
N ARG A 483 15.13 1.83 8.39
CA ARG A 483 15.69 1.45 7.10
C ARG A 483 17.10 2.04 6.97
N ALA A 484 17.99 1.33 6.28
CA ALA A 484 19.36 1.80 6.11
C ALA A 484 19.46 3.15 5.36
N PHE A 485 18.54 3.45 4.43
CA PHE A 485 18.50 4.75 3.74
C PHE A 485 18.11 5.93 4.65
N GLU A 486 17.36 5.69 5.73
CA GLU A 486 16.98 6.71 6.72
C GLU A 486 18.18 7.15 7.58
N ILE A 487 19.26 6.36 7.58
CA ILE A 487 20.49 6.74 8.28
C ILE A 487 21.17 7.90 7.53
N PRO A 488 21.55 8.99 8.22
CA PRO A 488 22.19 10.14 7.59
C PRO A 488 23.48 9.76 6.84
N GLN A 489 23.56 10.16 5.57
CA GLN A 489 24.77 9.98 4.78
C GLN A 489 25.81 11.03 5.17
N ALA A 490 27.03 10.60 5.44
CA ALA A 490 28.11 11.51 5.82
C ALA A 490 29.44 11.09 5.19
N SER A 491 30.39 12.04 5.12
CA SER A 491 31.73 11.74 4.64
C SER A 491 32.50 10.84 5.61
N ARG A 492 33.59 10.23 5.12
CA ARG A 492 34.49 9.38 5.93
C ARG A 492 35.01 10.09 7.19
N ILE A 493 35.24 11.39 7.12
CA ILE A 493 35.86 12.21 8.19
C ILE A 493 34.81 12.77 9.16
N ALA A 494 33.56 12.95 8.74
CA ALA A 494 32.50 13.50 9.59
C ALA A 494 32.16 12.57 10.76
N ARG A 495 31.85 13.12 11.94
CA ARG A 495 31.47 12.33 13.14
C ARG A 495 30.15 11.57 12.97
N GLY A 496 29.25 12.05 12.12
CA GLY A 496 27.90 11.49 11.94
C GLY A 496 26.86 12.18 12.81
N THR A 497 25.69 11.57 12.95
CA THR A 497 24.56 12.09 13.73
C THR A 497 24.41 11.32 15.04
N PRO A 498 24.14 11.97 16.19
CA PRO A 498 23.84 11.26 17.43
C PRO A 498 22.68 10.27 17.28
N LEU A 499 22.83 9.04 17.79
CA LEU A 499 21.82 7.98 17.75
C LEU A 499 20.47 8.40 18.35
N GLN A 500 20.50 9.24 19.39
CA GLN A 500 19.30 9.80 20.05
C GLN A 500 18.45 10.70 19.12
N GLN A 501 19.05 11.25 18.06
CA GLN A 501 18.32 12.03 17.05
C GLN A 501 17.72 11.15 15.95
N VAL A 502 18.28 9.95 15.75
CA VAL A 502 17.84 8.99 14.73
C VAL A 502 16.79 8.01 15.30
N LEU A 503 16.92 7.68 16.58
CA LEU A 503 16.10 6.69 17.29
C LEU A 503 15.57 7.29 18.60
N PRO A 504 14.32 6.99 18.99
CA PRO A 504 13.71 7.45 20.23
C PRO A 504 14.18 6.63 21.44
N ILE A 505 15.49 6.64 21.70
CA ILE A 505 16.13 5.90 22.79
C ILE A 505 16.03 6.72 24.09
N SER A 506 15.78 6.05 25.22
CA SER A 506 15.72 6.69 26.53
C SER A 506 17.08 7.27 26.96
N ALA A 507 17.07 8.38 27.69
CA ALA A 507 18.31 9.00 28.19
C ALA A 507 19.09 8.03 29.08
N GLY A 508 20.31 7.68 28.67
CA GLY A 508 21.19 6.73 29.38
C GLY A 508 21.20 5.30 28.83
N ASP A 509 20.28 4.93 27.94
CA ASP A 509 20.28 3.63 27.26
C ASP A 509 21.19 3.68 26.00
N GLN A 510 21.95 2.62 25.75
CA GLN A 510 22.90 2.54 24.62
C GLN A 510 22.53 1.38 23.68
N VAL A 511 22.87 1.50 22.40
CA VAL A 511 22.66 0.41 21.44
C VAL A 511 23.80 -0.59 21.56
N SER A 512 23.49 -1.82 21.96
CA SER A 512 24.46 -2.93 22.09
C SER A 512 24.64 -3.72 20.80
N GLY A 513 23.60 -3.81 19.96
CA GLY A 513 23.64 -4.60 18.73
C GLY A 513 22.87 -3.95 17.58
N ILE A 514 23.43 -4.04 16.38
CA ILE A 514 22.76 -3.64 15.15
C ILE A 514 22.79 -4.82 14.19
N VAL A 515 21.61 -5.24 13.74
CA VAL A 515 21.45 -6.39 12.84
C VAL A 515 20.74 -5.92 11.58
N PRO A 516 21.40 -5.96 10.40
CA PRO A 516 20.73 -5.74 9.13
C PRO A 516 19.90 -6.96 8.74
N ILE A 517 18.68 -6.75 8.25
CA ILE A 517 17.77 -7.78 7.76
C ILE A 517 17.26 -7.37 6.38
N SER A 518 17.38 -8.26 5.40
CA SER A 518 16.82 -8.02 4.06
C SER A 518 15.30 -8.25 4.03
N SER A 519 14.58 -7.54 3.17
CA SER A 519 13.12 -7.67 3.02
C SER A 519 12.65 -9.11 2.75
N LEU A 520 13.47 -9.89 2.04
CA LEU A 520 13.27 -11.33 1.80
C LEU A 520 13.17 -12.18 3.09
N ASP A 521 13.60 -11.64 4.25
CA ASP A 521 13.62 -12.36 5.53
C ASP A 521 12.42 -12.02 6.44
N ILE A 522 11.60 -11.04 6.07
CA ILE A 522 10.48 -10.54 6.87
C ILE A 522 9.18 -10.64 6.04
N SER A 523 8.73 -11.87 5.81
CA SER A 523 7.32 -12.22 5.56
C SER A 523 6.54 -11.35 4.54
N ASP A 524 6.93 -11.37 3.27
CA ASP A 524 6.07 -10.99 2.12
C ASP A 524 6.03 -12.12 1.06
N GLU A 525 5.86 -13.36 1.52
CA GLU A 525 5.65 -14.49 0.60
C GLU A 525 4.17 -14.82 0.48
N SER A 526 3.65 -14.59 -0.73
CA SER A 526 2.45 -15.26 -1.24
C SER A 526 2.57 -16.78 -1.03
N ASP A 527 1.44 -17.44 -0.74
CA ASP A 527 1.35 -18.80 -0.20
C ASP A 527 1.95 -19.94 -1.07
N GLN A 528 2.65 -19.67 -2.17
CA GLN A 528 3.17 -20.67 -3.10
C GLN A 528 4.69 -20.91 -3.03
N GLN A 529 5.48 -20.17 -2.23
CA GLN A 529 6.95 -20.33 -2.17
C GLN A 529 7.54 -20.70 -0.79
N LYS A 530 6.69 -21.12 0.16
CA LYS A 530 7.10 -21.52 1.54
C LYS A 530 7.96 -22.79 1.65
N GLU A 531 8.24 -23.53 0.58
CA GLU A 531 8.87 -24.86 0.69
C GLU A 531 10.42 -24.87 0.75
N ILE A 532 11.12 -23.72 0.62
CA ILE A 532 12.60 -23.72 0.54
C ILE A 532 13.32 -22.74 1.49
N SER A 533 12.63 -21.80 2.16
CA SER A 533 13.30 -20.83 3.05
C SER A 533 13.57 -21.41 4.47
N GLU A 534 14.83 -21.47 4.87
CA GLU A 534 15.23 -21.88 6.23
C GLU A 534 14.78 -20.85 7.26
N SER A 535 14.14 -21.29 8.35
CA SER A 535 13.70 -20.40 9.43
C SER A 535 14.89 -19.68 10.07
N LYS A 536 14.86 -18.33 10.05
CA LYS A 536 15.87 -17.46 10.67
C LYS A 536 15.46 -17.02 12.08
N TYR A 537 16.44 -16.91 12.96
CA TYR A 537 16.27 -16.51 14.36
C TYR A 537 17.25 -15.41 14.75
N LEU A 538 16.88 -14.60 15.74
CA LEU A 538 17.80 -13.76 16.50
C LEU A 538 18.25 -14.48 17.77
N ILE A 539 19.56 -14.55 17.96
CA ILE A 539 20.19 -14.96 19.22
C ILE A 539 20.64 -13.70 19.97
N LEU A 540 20.17 -13.58 21.21
CA LEU A 540 20.52 -12.50 22.15
C LEU A 540 21.34 -13.09 23.29
N LEU A 541 22.44 -12.43 23.65
CA LEU A 541 23.33 -12.83 24.74
C LEU A 541 23.59 -11.66 25.69
N THR A 542 23.49 -11.90 26.99
CA THR A 542 23.81 -10.93 28.04
C THR A 542 25.21 -11.14 28.63
N LYS A 543 25.73 -10.15 29.35
CA LYS A 543 27.08 -10.22 29.97
C LYS A 543 27.18 -11.29 31.05
N GLN A 544 26.11 -11.54 31.81
CA GLN A 544 26.06 -12.60 32.83
C GLN A 544 25.84 -14.00 32.24
N GLY A 545 25.72 -14.13 30.91
CA GLY A 545 25.64 -15.43 30.25
C GLY A 545 24.25 -16.00 30.10
N TRP A 546 23.22 -15.16 30.04
CA TRP A 546 21.91 -15.56 29.55
C TRP A 546 21.87 -15.47 28.02
N VAL A 547 21.49 -16.57 27.37
CA VAL A 547 21.31 -16.64 25.91
C VAL A 547 19.87 -17.01 25.56
N LYS A 548 19.37 -16.43 24.48
CA LYS A 548 18.00 -16.63 24.01
C LYS A 548 17.94 -16.68 22.50
N LYS A 549 17.10 -17.57 21.97
CA LYS A 549 16.75 -17.64 20.54
C LYS A 549 15.29 -17.22 20.34
N THR A 550 15.05 -16.29 19.43
CA THR A 550 13.71 -15.74 19.10
C THR A 550 13.50 -15.78 17.58
N PRO A 551 12.34 -16.22 17.07
CA PRO A 551 12.04 -16.15 15.64
C PRO A 551 12.14 -14.72 15.11
N LEU A 552 12.68 -14.55 13.91
CA LEU A 552 12.85 -13.22 13.29
C LEU A 552 11.49 -12.52 13.04
N GLU A 553 10.47 -13.30 12.68
CA GLU A 553 9.08 -12.85 12.49
C GLU A 553 8.51 -12.09 13.70
N ALA A 554 8.98 -12.40 14.91
CA ALA A 554 8.56 -11.72 16.13
C ALA A 554 8.93 -10.22 16.15
N PHE A 555 9.79 -9.78 15.21
CA PHE A 555 10.27 -8.42 15.02
C PHE A 555 9.74 -7.76 13.74
N SER A 556 8.76 -8.38 13.06
CA SER A 556 8.14 -7.86 11.81
C SER A 556 7.45 -6.50 11.99
N ARG A 557 6.88 -6.24 13.16
CA ARG A 557 6.19 -4.98 13.48
C ARG A 557 6.72 -4.37 14.76
N ILE A 558 7.58 -3.37 14.62
CA ILE A 558 8.16 -2.60 15.73
C ILE A 558 7.51 -1.22 15.76
N SER A 559 6.96 -0.85 16.91
CA SER A 559 6.36 0.48 17.11
C SER A 559 7.43 1.55 17.27
N ALA A 560 7.07 2.83 17.11
CA ALA A 560 7.97 3.94 17.40
C ALA A 560 8.49 3.97 18.86
N ARG A 561 7.80 3.35 19.81
CA ARG A 561 8.24 3.22 21.21
C ARG A 561 9.26 2.08 21.43
N GLY A 562 9.63 1.38 20.37
CA GLY A 562 10.43 0.17 20.45
C GLY A 562 9.62 -1.06 20.84
N LEU A 563 10.30 -2.20 20.90
CA LEU A 563 9.74 -3.51 21.15
C LEU A 563 10.66 -4.30 22.07
N VAL A 564 10.17 -4.79 23.21
CA VAL A 564 10.99 -5.64 24.09
C VAL A 564 11.42 -6.90 23.35
N ALA A 565 12.72 -7.23 23.40
CA ALA A 565 13.33 -8.40 22.77
C ALA A 565 13.76 -9.47 23.78
N ILE A 566 14.19 -9.04 24.96
CA ILE A 566 14.63 -9.88 26.08
C ILE A 566 14.36 -9.12 27.39
N ASN A 567 13.96 -9.84 28.43
CA ASN A 567 13.89 -9.28 29.78
C ASN A 567 15.25 -9.44 30.45
N ILE A 568 15.87 -8.33 30.84
CA ILE A 568 17.19 -8.28 31.47
C ILE A 568 17.01 -7.96 32.95
N GLU A 569 17.77 -8.64 33.80
CA GLU A 569 17.74 -8.44 35.26
C GLU A 569 18.58 -7.23 35.67
N GLU A 570 18.31 -6.70 36.86
CA GLU A 570 19.05 -5.56 37.40
C GLU A 570 20.55 -5.90 37.55
N GLY A 571 21.42 -5.10 36.93
CA GLY A 571 22.87 -5.34 36.92
C GLY A 571 23.38 -6.26 35.79
N ASP A 572 22.52 -6.69 34.88
CA ASP A 572 22.92 -7.32 33.61
C ASP A 572 22.64 -6.39 32.42
N GLU A 573 23.26 -6.67 31.29
CA GLU A 573 23.04 -5.91 30.04
C GLU A 573 23.25 -6.79 28.82
N LEU A 574 22.63 -6.42 27.72
CA LEU A 574 22.78 -7.11 26.45
C LEU A 574 24.21 -6.91 25.92
N LEU A 575 24.92 -8.02 25.71
CA LEU A 575 26.28 -8.04 25.19
C LEU A 575 26.32 -8.11 23.66
N LYS A 576 25.54 -9.02 23.06
CA LYS A 576 25.62 -9.30 21.62
C LYS A 576 24.31 -9.81 21.06
N VAL A 577 24.03 -9.46 19.81
CA VAL A 577 22.94 -10.02 19.01
C VAL A 577 23.49 -10.49 17.67
N GLN A 578 23.05 -11.66 17.20
CA GLN A 578 23.38 -12.22 15.89
C GLN A 578 22.17 -12.96 15.29
N THR A 579 22.17 -13.13 13.98
CA THR A 579 21.22 -14.00 13.26
C THR A 579 21.75 -15.42 13.16
N CYS A 580 20.89 -16.42 13.29
CA CYS A 580 21.25 -17.83 13.04
C CYS A 580 20.08 -18.62 12.43
N THR A 581 20.40 -19.80 11.91
CA THR A 581 19.46 -20.87 11.56
C THR A 581 19.54 -22.00 12.61
N ASP A 582 18.67 -23.01 12.50
CA ASP A 582 18.70 -24.19 13.37
C ASP A 582 19.87 -25.14 13.12
N LYS A 583 20.59 -24.97 12.00
CA LYS A 583 21.75 -25.81 11.64
C LYS A 583 23.07 -25.24 12.18
N ASP A 584 23.09 -23.96 12.51
CA ASP A 584 24.30 -23.27 12.93
C ASP A 584 24.75 -23.68 14.34
N THR A 585 26.02 -23.41 14.65
CA THR A 585 26.56 -23.57 16.02
C THR A 585 26.92 -22.21 16.61
N VAL A 586 26.66 -22.03 17.90
CA VAL A 586 26.99 -20.81 18.64
C VAL A 586 28.31 -21.03 19.34
N ILE A 587 29.24 -20.08 19.22
CA ILE A 587 30.51 -20.08 19.96
C ILE A 587 30.65 -18.83 20.80
N LEU A 588 31.06 -19.02 22.06
CA LEU A 588 31.20 -17.97 23.06
C LEU A 588 32.62 -17.92 23.60
N GLY A 589 33.06 -16.75 24.02
CA GLY A 589 34.35 -16.52 24.66
C GLY A 589 34.23 -15.77 25.97
N THR A 590 34.93 -16.22 27.01
CA THR A 590 35.02 -15.53 28.31
C THR A 590 36.31 -14.72 28.42
N LYS A 591 36.32 -13.76 29.34
CA LYS A 591 37.44 -12.86 29.62
C LYS A 591 38.71 -13.64 29.98
N ASN A 592 38.56 -14.73 30.72
CA ASN A 592 39.65 -15.62 31.12
C ASN A 592 40.04 -16.66 30.06
N GLY A 593 39.56 -16.52 28.81
CA GLY A 593 40.04 -17.33 27.68
C GLY A 593 39.43 -18.72 27.59
N LEU A 594 38.29 -18.96 28.24
CA LEU A 594 37.47 -20.15 28.03
C LEU A 594 36.48 -19.93 26.89
N SER A 595 36.09 -21.01 26.22
CA SER A 595 35.11 -20.99 25.15
C SER A 595 34.19 -22.20 25.18
N ILE A 596 32.92 -21.99 24.87
CA ILE A 596 31.96 -23.06 24.66
C ILE A 596 31.36 -22.94 23.26
N ARG A 597 31.19 -24.09 22.60
CA ARG A 597 30.49 -24.21 21.32
C ARG A 597 29.34 -25.19 21.49
N PHE A 598 28.12 -24.81 21.12
CA PHE A 598 26.93 -25.67 21.20
C PHE A 598 26.02 -25.47 19.98
N ASN A 599 25.08 -26.38 19.72
CA ASN A 599 24.20 -26.27 18.56
C ASN A 599 23.13 -25.20 18.81
N SER A 600 22.79 -24.38 17.81
CA SER A 600 21.70 -23.40 17.96
C SER A 600 20.35 -24.09 18.24
N SER A 601 20.18 -25.34 17.81
CA SER A 601 19.02 -26.19 18.11
C SER A 601 18.89 -26.57 19.59
N ASP A 602 19.97 -26.51 20.38
CA ASP A 602 19.91 -26.69 21.85
C ASP A 602 19.17 -25.53 22.54
N LEU A 603 18.98 -24.41 21.84
CA LEU A 603 18.14 -23.29 22.28
C LEU A 603 16.75 -23.47 21.68
N ARG A 604 15.74 -23.67 22.53
CA ARG A 604 14.34 -23.63 22.08
C ARG A 604 13.99 -22.18 21.66
N PRO A 605 13.33 -21.97 20.50
CA PRO A 605 12.76 -20.67 20.18
C PRO A 605 11.75 -20.24 21.26
N THR A 606 11.90 -19.04 21.80
CA THR A 606 10.99 -18.49 22.81
C THR A 606 10.48 -17.12 22.42
N GLY A 607 9.36 -16.70 23.02
CA GLY A 607 8.78 -15.37 22.79
C GLY A 607 9.62 -14.23 23.38
N ARG A 608 9.31 -13.00 22.97
CA ARG A 608 10.08 -11.78 23.28
C ARG A 608 10.21 -11.43 24.77
N ALA A 609 9.23 -11.74 25.61
CA ALA A 609 9.25 -11.40 27.05
C ALA A 609 9.96 -12.44 27.96
N SER A 610 10.75 -13.37 27.41
CA SER A 610 11.53 -14.33 28.21
C SER A 610 12.96 -13.84 28.51
N ARG A 611 13.52 -14.29 29.63
CA ARG A 611 14.91 -14.05 30.08
C ARG A 611 15.96 -14.85 29.30
N GLY A 612 15.59 -16.02 28.78
CA GLY A 612 16.52 -16.96 28.14
C GLY A 612 17.06 -18.02 29.12
N VAL A 613 18.15 -18.67 28.73
CA VAL A 613 18.76 -19.82 29.43
C VAL A 613 20.28 -19.65 29.54
N THR A 614 20.93 -20.32 30.48
CA THR A 614 22.38 -20.15 30.76
C THR A 614 23.28 -20.64 29.61
N ALA A 615 24.03 -19.76 28.97
CA ALA A 615 24.87 -20.09 27.82
C ALA A 615 26.12 -20.91 28.21
N ILE A 616 26.82 -20.46 29.26
CA ILE A 616 28.05 -21.03 29.79
C ILE A 616 28.03 -20.92 31.32
N ALA A 617 28.62 -21.88 32.03
CA ALA A 617 28.86 -21.76 33.46
C ALA A 617 30.10 -20.88 33.70
N LEU A 618 29.87 -19.63 34.12
CA LEU A 618 30.93 -18.69 34.46
C LEU A 618 31.53 -19.03 35.83
N LYS A 619 32.84 -18.86 35.97
CA LYS A 619 33.54 -18.90 37.27
C LYS A 619 33.54 -17.51 37.91
N ASP A 620 33.73 -17.44 39.22
CA ASP A 620 33.78 -16.17 39.95
C ASP A 620 34.82 -15.22 39.34
N GLY A 621 34.38 -14.00 39.03
CA GLY A 621 35.21 -12.95 38.41
C GLY A 621 35.43 -13.08 36.89
N ASP A 622 34.87 -14.11 36.24
CA ASP A 622 34.85 -14.24 34.78
C ASP A 622 33.59 -13.62 34.17
N SER A 623 33.67 -13.17 32.93
CA SER A 623 32.56 -12.56 32.20
C SER A 623 32.63 -12.91 30.73
N LEU A 624 31.51 -12.86 30.03
CA LEU A 624 31.53 -13.03 28.57
C LEU A 624 32.12 -11.79 27.90
N VAL A 625 32.87 -12.04 26.82
CA VAL A 625 33.51 -11.02 26.00
C VAL A 625 32.87 -10.94 24.63
N ASP A 626 32.64 -12.08 23.98
CA ASP A 626 32.12 -12.10 22.61
C ASP A 626 31.31 -13.37 22.33
N MET A 627 30.48 -13.27 21.30
CA MET A 627 29.71 -14.36 20.71
C MET A 627 29.79 -14.25 19.20
N ASP A 628 29.93 -15.40 18.56
CA ASP A 628 29.77 -15.49 17.12
C ASP A 628 28.98 -16.74 16.71
N ILE A 629 28.46 -16.69 15.49
CA ILE A 629 27.76 -17.83 14.87
C ILE A 629 28.71 -18.50 13.89
N VAL A 630 28.82 -19.81 14.00
CA VAL A 630 29.57 -20.65 13.07
C VAL A 630 28.52 -21.31 12.16
N PRO A 631 28.41 -20.88 10.89
CA PRO A 631 27.40 -21.39 9.97
C PRO A 631 27.58 -22.88 9.70
N TYR A 632 26.47 -23.58 9.44
CA TYR A 632 26.53 -24.95 8.92
C TYR A 632 27.08 -24.95 7.49
N GLU A 633 28.16 -25.69 7.23
CA GLU A 633 28.75 -25.81 5.89
C GLU A 633 28.44 -27.17 5.26
N THR A 634 27.93 -27.12 4.02
CA THR A 634 27.71 -28.29 3.16
C THR A 634 28.93 -28.66 2.32
N ASP A 635 29.89 -27.74 2.14
CA ASP A 635 31.08 -27.93 1.31
C ASP A 635 32.34 -28.14 2.17
N GLN A 636 32.87 -29.36 2.17
CA GLN A 636 34.03 -29.76 3.00
C GLN A 636 35.37 -29.21 2.52
N THR A 637 35.39 -28.44 1.41
CA THR A 637 36.62 -27.96 0.78
C THR A 637 37.21 -26.70 1.44
N GLN A 638 36.42 -25.94 2.20
CA GLN A 638 36.89 -24.78 2.96
C GLN A 638 36.74 -25.01 4.47
N LYS A 639 37.84 -24.94 5.22
CA LYS A 639 37.79 -25.07 6.68
C LYS A 639 37.53 -23.73 7.34
N ASN A 640 36.52 -23.70 8.21
CA ASN A 640 36.28 -22.56 9.10
C ASN A 640 37.35 -22.46 10.17
N HIS A 641 37.82 -21.24 10.38
CA HIS A 641 38.79 -20.91 11.42
C HIS A 641 38.16 -19.98 12.45
N LEU A 642 38.53 -20.12 13.71
CA LEU A 642 38.22 -19.15 14.73
C LEU A 642 39.42 -18.23 14.95
N LEU A 643 39.23 -16.94 14.73
CA LEU A 643 40.17 -15.91 15.15
C LEU A 643 39.97 -15.63 16.63
N VAL A 644 41.06 -15.69 17.39
CA VAL A 644 41.10 -15.34 18.80
C VAL A 644 42.09 -14.19 18.96
N VAL A 645 41.63 -13.07 19.52
CA VAL A 645 42.45 -11.86 19.75
C VAL A 645 42.39 -11.47 21.22
N THR A 646 43.54 -11.09 21.80
CA THR A 646 43.66 -10.62 23.18
C THR A 646 43.89 -9.12 23.24
N LYS A 647 43.61 -8.49 24.39
CA LYS A 647 43.86 -7.06 24.62
C LYS A 647 45.34 -6.70 24.58
N GLY A 648 46.23 -7.68 24.83
CA GLY A 648 47.67 -7.54 24.69
C GLY A 648 48.18 -7.54 23.24
N GLY A 649 47.29 -7.62 22.24
CA GLY A 649 47.65 -7.51 20.81
C GLY A 649 48.13 -8.82 20.20
N TYR A 650 47.88 -9.94 20.89
CA TYR A 650 48.14 -11.27 20.38
C TYR A 650 46.92 -11.80 19.66
N GLY A 651 47.13 -12.42 18.50
CA GLY A 651 46.09 -13.01 17.68
C GLY A 651 46.52 -14.35 17.10
N LYS A 652 45.55 -15.24 16.90
CA LYS A 652 45.78 -16.53 16.24
C LYS A 652 44.52 -17.00 15.53
N ARG A 653 44.72 -17.78 14.47
CA ARG A 653 43.66 -18.61 13.90
C ARG A 653 43.74 -20.01 14.49
N VAL A 654 42.59 -20.60 14.76
CA VAL A 654 42.48 -21.97 15.27
C VAL A 654 41.44 -22.69 14.42
N GLU A 655 41.71 -23.95 14.06
CA GLU A 655 40.72 -24.78 13.37
C GLU A 655 39.45 -24.92 14.21
N ILE A 656 38.27 -24.73 13.59
CA ILE A 656 37.00 -24.75 14.34
C ILE A 656 36.72 -26.12 14.98
N ASP A 657 37.25 -27.19 14.40
CA ASP A 657 37.12 -28.56 14.89
C ASP A 657 37.86 -28.80 16.22
N GLU A 658 38.86 -27.97 16.53
CA GLU A 658 39.47 -28.02 17.87
C GLU A 658 38.46 -27.59 18.95
N PHE A 659 37.46 -26.78 18.59
CA PHE A 659 36.32 -26.42 19.45
C PHE A 659 35.19 -27.41 19.28
N LYS A 660 35.30 -28.55 19.98
CA LYS A 660 34.26 -29.58 19.99
C LYS A 660 32.93 -29.01 20.50
N VAL A 661 31.85 -29.42 19.85
CA VAL A 661 30.49 -29.12 20.27
C VAL A 661 30.23 -29.79 21.63
N GLN A 662 29.76 -29.01 22.59
CA GLN A 662 29.44 -29.38 23.96
C GLN A 662 27.98 -29.05 24.27
N LYS A 663 27.44 -29.60 25.35
CA LYS A 663 26.13 -29.16 25.84
C LYS A 663 26.23 -27.75 26.40
N ARG A 664 25.27 -26.90 26.07
CA ARG A 664 25.11 -25.55 26.63
C ARG A 664 25.13 -25.58 28.17
N GLY A 665 25.72 -24.55 28.79
CA GLY A 665 25.84 -24.45 30.25
C GLY A 665 27.03 -25.20 30.85
N GLY A 666 27.90 -25.78 30.02
CA GLY A 666 29.20 -26.31 30.45
C GLY A 666 30.20 -25.21 30.83
N VAL A 667 31.34 -25.61 31.40
CA VAL A 667 32.44 -24.70 31.81
C VAL A 667 33.27 -24.21 30.61
N GLY A 668 33.15 -24.88 29.46
CA GLY A 668 33.92 -24.58 28.26
C GLY A 668 35.35 -25.14 28.30
N ILE A 669 36.07 -24.95 27.20
CA ILE A 669 37.44 -25.39 26.97
C ILE A 669 38.35 -24.18 26.72
N ILE A 670 39.64 -24.34 26.95
CA ILE A 670 40.63 -23.26 26.71
C ILE A 670 40.59 -22.86 25.24
N ALA A 671 40.41 -21.56 24.98
CA ALA A 671 40.50 -20.92 23.67
C ALA A 671 41.88 -20.27 23.46
N THR A 672 42.47 -19.72 24.52
CA THR A 672 43.83 -19.15 24.49
C THR A 672 44.51 -19.20 25.85
N LYS A 673 45.85 -19.22 25.86
CA LYS A 673 46.66 -19.00 27.06
C LYS A 673 47.31 -17.62 26.96
N PHE A 674 47.05 -16.77 27.93
CA PHE A 674 47.61 -15.43 28.00
C PHE A 674 49.12 -15.46 28.28
N LYS A 675 49.86 -14.52 27.68
CA LYS A 675 51.30 -14.37 27.94
C LYS A 675 51.58 -13.83 29.34
N THR A 676 50.70 -12.96 29.83
CA THR A 676 50.74 -12.38 31.16
C THR A 676 49.39 -12.68 31.82
N GLN A 677 49.36 -13.57 32.82
CA GLN A 677 48.10 -13.92 33.50
C GLN A 677 47.61 -12.75 34.35
N ALA A 678 46.30 -12.48 34.30
CA ALA A 678 45.67 -11.60 35.29
C ALA A 678 45.68 -12.33 36.63
N ASN A 679 46.33 -11.74 37.63
CA ASN A 679 46.54 -12.29 38.98
C ASN A 679 45.36 -13.14 39.47
N THR A 680 45.53 -14.46 39.48
CA THR A 680 45.00 -15.28 40.57
C THR A 680 45.90 -15.06 41.79
N LEU A 681 45.29 -14.88 42.97
CA LEU A 681 45.91 -14.60 44.27
C LEU A 681 47.31 -15.24 44.46
N PRO A 682 48.28 -14.54 45.10
CA PRO A 682 49.59 -15.14 45.35
C PRO A 682 49.44 -16.37 46.24
N GLU A 683 49.82 -17.54 45.73
CA GLU A 683 50.08 -18.71 46.56
C GLU A 683 51.16 -18.34 47.57
N LEU A 684 50.83 -18.43 48.86
CA LEU A 684 51.79 -18.48 49.96
C LEU A 684 52.73 -19.66 49.71
N ARG A 685 53.97 -19.37 49.30
CA ARG A 685 55.02 -20.37 49.21
C ARG A 685 55.86 -20.28 50.48
N GLU A 686 55.81 -21.32 51.31
CA GLU A 686 56.70 -21.48 52.46
C GLU A 686 58.17 -21.43 52.02
N ILE A 687 58.97 -20.65 52.74
CA ILE A 687 60.43 -20.57 52.58
C ILE A 687 61.04 -21.69 53.44
N PRO A 688 61.84 -22.61 52.86
CA PRO A 688 62.60 -23.58 53.66
C PRO A 688 63.67 -22.87 54.50
N PRO A 689 63.91 -23.29 55.76
CA PRO A 689 64.94 -22.71 56.60
C PRO A 689 66.28 -23.30 56.19
N ASP A 690 66.96 -22.66 55.24
CA ASP A 690 68.43 -22.61 55.12
C ASP A 690 68.82 -22.16 53.71
N SER A 691 69.01 -20.85 53.54
CA SER A 691 70.02 -20.35 52.62
C SER A 691 70.50 -18.98 53.12
N ALA A 692 71.80 -18.91 53.34
CA ALA A 692 72.49 -17.77 53.95
C ALA A 692 72.39 -16.50 53.07
N LEU A 693 72.33 -15.36 53.74
CA LEU A 693 72.44 -14.02 53.15
C LEU A 693 73.83 -13.85 52.48
N PRO A 694 73.93 -13.40 51.21
CA PRO A 694 75.18 -12.91 50.67
C PRO A 694 75.50 -11.52 51.23
N THR A 695 76.75 -11.34 51.66
CA THR A 695 77.36 -10.10 52.18
C THR A 695 77.87 -9.15 51.09
N ASP A 696 78.08 -7.89 51.48
CA ASP A 696 78.37 -6.64 50.75
C ASP A 696 79.55 -6.56 49.74
N ASN A 697 80.07 -7.64 49.15
CA ASN A 697 81.31 -7.55 48.35
C ASN A 697 81.25 -8.14 46.94
N ASP A 698 80.33 -7.66 46.10
CA ASP A 698 80.47 -7.76 44.63
C ASP A 698 79.87 -6.52 43.94
N ILE A 699 80.28 -5.34 44.39
CA ILE A 699 80.22 -4.10 43.61
C ILE A 699 81.53 -4.03 42.82
N ASN A 700 81.51 -4.45 41.55
CA ASN A 700 82.28 -3.90 40.42
C ASN A 700 82.34 -4.92 39.27
N ASN A 701 81.24 -5.00 38.52
CA ASN A 701 81.28 -5.25 37.08
C ASN A 701 80.00 -4.63 36.48
N ILE A 702 80.09 -3.31 36.27
CA ILE A 702 79.16 -2.55 35.44
C ILE A 702 79.57 -2.84 34.00
N ASP A 703 78.88 -3.79 33.37
CA ASP A 703 78.53 -3.79 31.95
C ASP A 703 77.52 -4.92 31.71
N ASN A 704 76.33 -4.55 31.19
CA ASN A 704 75.13 -5.37 30.92
C ASN A 704 74.01 -5.41 31.97
N ILE A 705 73.62 -4.24 32.51
CA ILE A 705 72.23 -4.01 32.96
C ILE A 705 71.74 -2.71 32.31
N ASN A 706 71.18 -2.84 31.10
CA ASN A 706 70.21 -1.91 30.55
C ASN A 706 69.08 -2.75 29.96
N ASN A 707 68.09 -3.06 30.81
CA ASN A 707 66.66 -3.16 30.48
C ASN A 707 65.90 -3.82 31.65
N ILE A 708 65.89 -3.15 32.80
CA ILE A 708 64.83 -3.33 33.80
C ILE A 708 64.21 -1.95 34.02
N ASN A 709 62.87 -1.94 34.02
CA ASN A 709 61.94 -0.82 34.27
C ASN A 709 61.36 -0.13 33.03
N ASN A 710 60.26 -0.69 32.55
CA ASN A 710 58.96 0.02 32.53
C ASN A 710 57.84 -1.03 32.57
N ILE A 711 57.66 -1.60 33.77
CA ILE A 711 56.46 -2.36 34.14
C ILE A 711 55.56 -1.35 34.85
N SER A 712 54.62 -0.76 34.11
CA SER A 712 53.57 0.09 34.66
C SER A 712 52.22 -0.33 34.08
N GLY A 713 51.40 -0.97 34.93
CA GLY A 713 50.01 -1.33 34.63
C GLY A 713 49.66 -2.78 34.98
N LEU A 714 49.48 -3.08 36.26
CA LEU A 714 48.96 -4.37 36.73
C LEU A 714 47.49 -4.55 36.27
N GLY A 715 47.33 -5.17 35.11
CA GLY A 715 46.11 -5.81 34.63
C GLY A 715 46.53 -6.87 33.62
N GLY A 716 46.40 -8.15 33.96
CA GLY A 716 46.86 -9.20 33.04
C GLY A 716 46.04 -9.24 31.74
N ASP A 717 46.59 -9.93 30.75
CA ASP A 717 46.01 -10.00 29.41
C ASP A 717 44.69 -10.79 29.44
N THR A 718 43.71 -10.33 28.66
CA THR A 718 42.35 -10.88 28.62
C THR A 718 41.89 -11.04 27.18
N LEU A 719 40.90 -11.89 26.96
CA LEU A 719 40.30 -12.03 25.64
C LEU A 719 39.64 -10.71 25.22
N ALA A 720 39.86 -10.30 23.95
CA ALA A 720 39.27 -9.10 23.37
C ALA A 720 38.13 -9.41 22.40
N SER A 721 38.30 -10.42 21.53
CA SER A 721 37.25 -10.83 20.59
C SER A 721 37.49 -12.25 20.07
N MET A 722 36.40 -12.89 19.65
CA MET A 722 36.42 -14.16 18.93
C MET A 722 35.54 -14.06 17.70
N ARG A 723 36.09 -14.37 16.52
CA ARG A 723 35.36 -14.28 15.25
C ARG A 723 35.52 -15.53 14.41
N ALA A 724 34.41 -16.09 13.96
CA ALA A 724 34.42 -17.15 12.96
C ALA A 724 34.82 -16.54 11.60
N LEU A 725 35.81 -17.14 10.96
CA LEU A 725 36.39 -16.67 9.70
C LEU A 725 36.34 -17.78 8.65
N ARG A 726 36.03 -17.37 7.42
CA ARG A 726 36.25 -18.18 6.21
C ARG A 726 37.59 -17.85 5.57
N GLY A 727 38.11 -18.77 4.77
CA GLY A 727 39.35 -18.58 4.01
C GLY A 727 39.25 -17.34 3.10
N GLY A 728 40.30 -16.52 3.06
CA GLY A 728 40.33 -15.29 2.25
C GLY A 728 39.67 -14.06 2.90
N ASN A 729 39.07 -14.19 4.09
CA ASN A 729 38.53 -13.04 4.82
C ASN A 729 39.64 -12.04 5.21
N GLU A 730 39.28 -10.76 5.29
CA GLU A 730 40.13 -9.72 5.86
C GLU A 730 39.60 -9.29 7.22
N VAL A 731 40.51 -9.09 8.16
CA VAL A 731 40.22 -8.73 9.54
C VAL A 731 40.60 -7.28 9.73
N MET A 732 39.72 -6.51 10.39
CA MET A 732 40.01 -5.15 10.83
C MET A 732 40.12 -5.15 12.35
N LEU A 733 41.29 -4.78 12.85
CA LEU A 733 41.57 -4.54 14.27
C LEU A 733 41.46 -3.06 14.54
N ILE A 734 40.78 -2.70 15.63
CA ILE A 734 40.51 -1.31 16.00
C ILE A 734 40.94 -1.15 17.46
N THR A 735 41.85 -0.21 17.73
CA THR A 735 42.27 0.10 19.10
C THR A 735 41.32 1.10 19.76
N GLU A 736 41.38 1.23 21.09
CA GLU A 736 40.57 2.22 21.81
C GLU A 736 40.84 3.67 21.37
N GLN A 737 42.05 3.96 20.89
CA GLN A 737 42.43 5.26 20.34
C GLN A 737 42.07 5.45 18.86
N GLY A 738 41.37 4.49 18.24
CA GLY A 738 40.89 4.57 16.87
C GLY A 738 41.91 4.20 15.80
N THR A 739 43.02 3.53 16.16
CA THR A 739 43.97 3.01 15.18
C THR A 739 43.38 1.79 14.50
N LEU A 740 43.17 1.89 13.19
CA LEU A 740 42.61 0.83 12.35
C LEU A 740 43.73 0.06 11.65
N VAL A 741 43.82 -1.25 11.89
CA VAL A 741 44.76 -2.14 11.21
C VAL A 741 43.99 -3.21 10.44
N ARG A 742 44.19 -3.26 9.13
CA ARG A 742 43.58 -4.26 8.25
C ARG A 742 44.61 -5.33 7.91
N ILE A 743 44.30 -6.59 8.19
CA ILE A 743 45.20 -7.74 7.98
C ILE A 743 44.41 -8.84 7.27
N LYS A 744 45.00 -9.50 6.28
CA LYS A 744 44.37 -10.70 5.70
C LYS A 744 44.37 -11.80 6.76
N ALA A 745 43.25 -12.49 6.96
CA ALA A 745 43.14 -13.55 7.96
C ALA A 745 44.28 -14.58 7.82
N ASP A 746 44.64 -14.92 6.57
CA ASP A 746 45.69 -15.89 6.25
C ASP A 746 47.10 -15.49 6.73
N GLN A 747 47.34 -14.19 6.98
CA GLN A 747 48.61 -13.69 7.53
C GLN A 747 48.72 -13.91 9.05
N ILE A 748 47.61 -14.17 9.73
CA ILE A 748 47.59 -14.54 11.14
C ILE A 748 47.89 -16.04 11.23
N SER A 749 48.86 -16.41 12.07
CA SER A 749 49.30 -17.81 12.16
C SER A 749 48.19 -18.74 12.63
N LEU A 750 48.09 -19.89 11.95
CA LEU A 750 47.26 -21.02 12.38
C LEU A 750 47.97 -21.75 13.52
N GLN A 751 47.33 -21.85 14.68
CA GLN A 751 47.89 -22.44 15.90
C GLN A 751 46.81 -23.23 16.66
N ARG A 752 47.25 -24.08 17.60
CA ARG A 752 46.35 -24.82 18.49
C ARG A 752 45.67 -23.91 19.52
N ARG A 753 44.54 -24.37 20.07
CA ARG A 753 43.78 -23.68 21.14
C ARG A 753 44.60 -23.28 22.36
N ALA A 754 45.56 -24.09 22.79
CA ALA A 754 46.35 -23.80 23.99
C ALA A 754 47.54 -22.85 23.76
N ALA A 755 47.79 -22.41 22.52
CA ALA A 755 48.88 -21.49 22.20
C ALA A 755 48.53 -20.03 22.54
N THR A 756 49.54 -19.16 22.67
CA THR A 756 49.36 -17.73 23.00
C THR A 756 49.04 -16.87 21.78
N GLY A 757 49.41 -17.31 20.57
CA GLY A 757 49.27 -16.52 19.35
C GLY A 757 50.50 -15.69 18.99
N VAL A 758 50.41 -14.98 17.88
CA VAL A 758 51.45 -14.07 17.38
C VAL A 758 51.01 -12.62 17.59
N VAL A 759 51.97 -11.70 17.66
CA VAL A 759 51.64 -10.27 17.75
C VAL A 759 50.97 -9.85 16.44
N VAL A 760 49.68 -9.50 16.50
CA VAL A 760 48.91 -8.98 15.36
C VAL A 760 48.89 -7.46 15.36
N GLN A 761 49.08 -6.83 16.52
CA GLN A 761 49.19 -5.39 16.66
C GLN A 761 50.10 -5.05 17.85
N LYS A 762 51.01 -4.08 17.65
CA LYS A 762 51.80 -3.50 18.74
C LYS A 762 51.07 -2.26 19.25
N PHE A 763 51.05 -2.08 20.57
CA PHE A 763 50.45 -0.94 21.24
C PHE A 763 51.55 -0.07 21.87
N ASP A 764 51.35 1.24 21.85
CA ASP A 764 52.10 2.20 22.68
C ASP A 764 51.49 2.21 24.11
N ASP A 765 52.27 2.63 25.12
CA ASP A 765 51.88 2.56 26.54
C ASP A 765 50.47 3.12 26.80
N GLY A 766 49.60 2.29 27.40
CA GLY A 766 48.22 2.64 27.78
C GLY A 766 47.14 2.40 26.72
N ASN A 767 47.45 1.77 25.58
CA ASN A 767 46.49 1.43 24.52
C ASN A 767 46.16 -0.08 24.53
N SER A 768 44.88 -0.45 24.31
CA SER A 768 44.42 -1.86 24.28
C SER A 768 43.46 -2.20 23.14
#